data_AF-A0A5N3WTL2-F1
#
_entry.id   AF-A0A5N3WTL2-F1
#
_cell.length_a   1.000
_cell.length_b   1.000
_cell.length_c   1.000
_cell.angle_alpha   90.00
_cell.angle_beta   90.00
_cell.angle_gamma   90.00
#
_symmetry.space_group_name_H-M   'P 1'
#
loop_
_entity.id
_entity.type
_entity.pdbx_description
1 polymer ?
#
loop_
_entity_poly.entity_id
_entity_poly.type
_entity_poly.pdbx_seq_one_letter_code
_entity_poly.pdbx_strand_id
1 'polypeptide(L)'
;VSQELIVALEKLPWDEHTVGTQEAYYNVGLQCVGCGSRPWKRDKDKDRGVGAADQGGDTGGAWSYPFISDDHLHCFYLLAIVNIAPRRTGKQVSEDLSLFLGNYQTSPQQPHCFTFPPAMYKVLCIFWILNLYQIHYLQIFSSICKLSFHFLNIVTVKSGLEELVSDLLQEAHSDLEIVRAIWIWICHHIEYDIEAAQEKDRQAFKPTAILQTQKTNCDGYAGLFERMCRIAGVQCMTVPGYSKGFGYQPGQSFSGEFDHAWNAVFLEGRWHLADSTWGSGLVDSSTSKFTFLYNEFYFLTHPALFIEDHFPDNKNWQLLKPPQSLRQFENNMYHKSEFYNKGMLSAQPQTSIIKTVNGKATVTIESCAPTQFMFMLNGKQEHGLLSLRKNGMKLDVYPPTAGDHKLQIFAKGSSEIYSSVLEYTLKCHYADMDVRLPAELHQPVGPSWFSEQMGITKPSHTEPVIYTSDGRCSVSFGVEEGISVLASLHGDDGPITEETQRRYIFQLHREKRTELKVQLPHAGKFALKIFVKKRQEPGNYLFVFNYLICCTNTKVNWPMFPESFGNWGVDNELLEPLSGVLPANRNVPFKLKLHGIAKALVKGQDTWPLTLSPEGYWEGSCSTAGCREVYVMVLENANHSFYSYILKYQVNAQ
;
A
#
# COMPACT_ATOMS: atom_id res chain seq x y z
N VAL A 1 13.35 -10.92 -0.26
CA VAL A 1 13.63 -9.70 -1.06
C VAL A 1 14.42 -8.63 -0.29
N SER A 2 13.96 -8.07 0.83
CA SER A 2 14.67 -6.98 1.54
C SER A 2 16.02 -7.40 2.15
N GLN A 3 16.07 -8.55 2.83
CA GLN A 3 17.30 -9.10 3.43
C GLN A 3 18.31 -9.57 2.36
N GLU A 4 17.80 -10.13 1.26
CA GLU A 4 18.61 -10.60 0.12
C GLU A 4 19.22 -9.44 -0.66
N LEU A 5 18.54 -8.30 -0.76
CA LEU A 5 19.06 -7.09 -1.41
C LEU A 5 20.26 -6.52 -0.65
N ILE A 6 20.17 -6.48 0.70
CA ILE A 6 21.26 -5.99 1.57
C ILE A 6 22.48 -6.89 1.45
N VAL A 7 22.29 -8.22 1.53
CA VAL A 7 23.36 -9.21 1.38
C VAL A 7 23.97 -9.18 -0.04
N ALA A 8 23.17 -8.89 -1.08
CA ALA A 8 23.67 -8.77 -2.45
C ALA A 8 24.53 -7.52 -2.66
N LEU A 9 24.20 -6.40 -1.99
CA LEU A 9 24.97 -5.16 -2.09
C LEU A 9 26.35 -5.25 -1.40
N GLU A 10 26.47 -6.05 -0.34
CA GLU A 10 27.74 -6.26 0.39
C GLU A 10 28.71 -7.22 -0.31
N LYS A 11 28.25 -8.08 -1.22
CA LYS A 11 29.09 -9.05 -1.96
C LYS A 11 29.81 -8.46 -3.18
N LEU A 12 29.66 -7.16 -3.45
CA LEU A 12 30.37 -6.49 -4.54
C LEU A 12 31.81 -6.14 -4.10
N PRO A 13 32.86 -6.51 -4.87
CA PRO A 13 34.23 -6.11 -4.54
C PRO A 13 34.39 -4.61 -4.77
N TRP A 14 34.71 -3.87 -3.71
CA TRP A 14 35.05 -2.45 -3.76
C TRP A 14 36.56 -2.29 -3.55
N ASP A 15 37.27 -1.78 -4.56
CA ASP A 15 38.69 -1.45 -4.45
C ASP A 15 38.92 -0.29 -3.45
N GLU A 16 40.01 -0.38 -2.67
CA GLU A 16 40.40 0.49 -1.55
C GLU A 16 40.68 1.97 -1.90
N HIS A 17 40.39 2.43 -3.12
CA HIS A 17 40.56 3.84 -3.51
C HIS A 17 39.29 4.69 -3.47
N THR A 18 38.19 4.17 -2.91
CA THR A 18 36.90 4.89 -2.82
C THR A 18 36.40 5.05 -1.38
N VAL A 19 37.29 5.47 -0.46
CA VAL A 19 36.94 5.74 0.94
C VAL A 19 36.17 7.08 1.13
N GLY A 20 35.91 7.83 0.06
CA GLY A 20 35.18 9.11 0.11
C GLY A 20 33.67 9.05 -0.13
N THR A 21 33.10 7.90 -0.47
CA THR A 21 31.69 7.81 -0.98
C THR A 21 30.72 7.02 -0.12
N GLN A 22 31.17 6.51 1.04
CA GLN A 22 30.28 5.81 1.99
C GLN A 22 29.25 6.74 2.65
N GLU A 23 29.56 8.03 2.82
CA GLU A 23 28.62 9.04 3.36
C GLU A 23 27.59 9.57 2.36
N ALA A 24 27.81 9.38 1.04
CA ALA A 24 26.92 9.90 0.01
C ALA A 24 25.70 8.99 -0.22
N TYR A 25 25.85 7.66 -0.15
CA TYR A 25 24.74 6.74 -0.44
C TYR A 25 23.76 6.56 0.72
N TYR A 26 24.18 6.78 1.97
CA TYR A 26 23.24 6.81 3.10
C TYR A 26 22.42 8.11 3.18
N ASN A 27 22.89 9.22 2.58
CA ASN A 27 22.20 10.51 2.62
C ASN A 27 21.33 10.83 1.39
N VAL A 28 21.45 10.09 0.29
CA VAL A 28 20.63 10.31 -0.92
C VAL A 28 19.20 9.75 -0.78
N GLY A 29 18.92 8.94 0.26
CA GLY A 29 17.55 8.52 0.63
C GLY A 29 16.73 9.57 1.39
N LEU A 30 17.28 10.77 1.69
CA LEU A 30 16.68 11.75 2.59
C LEU A 30 16.42 13.15 2.00
N GLN A 31 16.64 13.39 0.70
CA GLN A 31 16.22 14.64 0.05
C GLN A 31 15.66 14.43 -1.36
N CYS A 32 14.37 14.13 -1.42
CA CYS A 32 13.49 14.53 -2.52
C CYS A 32 12.15 14.97 -1.94
N VAL A 33 12.17 16.04 -1.15
CA VAL A 33 10.99 16.81 -0.75
C VAL A 33 11.09 18.18 -1.40
N GLY A 34 9.98 18.62 -1.97
CA GLY A 34 9.87 19.69 -2.96
C GLY A 34 10.57 21.02 -2.64
N CYS A 35 11.07 21.65 -3.70
CA CYS A 35 11.26 23.09 -3.72
C CYS A 35 10.17 23.73 -4.59
N GLY A 36 9.08 24.11 -3.93
CA GLY A 36 8.20 25.18 -4.39
C GLY A 36 8.70 26.52 -3.85
N SER A 37 9.11 27.40 -4.77
CA SER A 37 8.92 28.86 -4.75
C SER A 37 9.33 29.74 -3.54
N ARG A 38 10.29 30.65 -3.85
CA ARG A 38 10.49 32.08 -3.44
C ARG A 38 11.36 32.38 -2.20
N PRO A 39 11.94 33.62 -2.05
CA PRO A 39 12.20 34.70 -3.02
C PRO A 39 13.66 35.20 -3.07
N TRP A 40 13.96 35.96 -4.13
CA TRP A 40 15.16 36.76 -4.38
C TRP A 40 15.65 37.58 -3.17
N LYS A 41 16.97 37.53 -2.91
CA LYS A 41 17.72 38.62 -2.27
C LYS A 41 18.92 38.99 -3.14
N ARG A 42 18.93 40.27 -3.53
CA ARG A 42 20.05 40.99 -4.16
C ARG A 42 21.27 40.93 -3.24
N ASP A 43 22.43 40.64 -3.81
CA ASP A 43 23.65 41.29 -3.38
C ASP A 43 24.35 41.97 -4.55
N LYS A 44 24.71 43.23 -4.29
CA LYS A 44 25.46 44.12 -5.14
C LYS A 44 26.93 43.89 -4.84
N ASP A 45 27.77 43.74 -5.85
CA ASP A 45 28.74 44.77 -6.24
C ASP A 45 29.83 44.19 -7.17
N LYS A 46 30.12 45.00 -8.19
CA LYS A 46 31.42 45.17 -8.88
C LYS A 46 31.95 44.00 -9.71
N ASP A 47 31.80 44.13 -11.03
CA ASP A 47 32.96 44.61 -11.79
C ASP A 47 32.57 45.38 -13.07
N ARG A 48 33.42 46.36 -13.39
CA ARG A 48 33.27 47.37 -14.44
C ARG A 48 33.82 46.88 -15.77
N GLY A 49 33.18 47.29 -16.87
CA GLY A 49 33.84 47.34 -18.18
C GLY A 49 32.90 47.51 -19.38
N VAL A 50 32.53 48.77 -19.69
CA VAL A 50 32.49 49.42 -21.03
C VAL A 50 32.25 48.50 -22.25
N GLY A 51 31.31 48.71 -23.19
CA GLY A 51 30.47 49.85 -23.57
C GLY A 51 30.14 49.74 -25.08
N ALA A 52 29.09 50.45 -25.49
CA ALA A 52 28.66 50.79 -26.87
C ALA A 52 27.73 49.81 -27.65
N ALA A 53 26.63 50.42 -28.08
CA ALA A 53 25.59 49.94 -28.99
C ALA A 53 26.03 50.02 -30.45
N ASP A 54 25.46 49.20 -31.36
CA ASP A 54 24.50 49.66 -32.38
C ASP A 54 23.94 48.46 -33.19
N GLN A 55 22.90 48.76 -33.96
CA GLN A 55 21.88 47.89 -34.58
C GLN A 55 22.31 47.04 -35.80
N GLY A 56 21.55 45.94 -36.01
CA GLY A 56 21.03 45.54 -37.33
C GLY A 56 21.73 44.38 -38.04
N GLY A 57 20.99 43.30 -38.33
CA GLY A 57 21.43 42.28 -39.29
C GLY A 57 20.91 40.87 -39.02
N ASP A 58 19.75 40.59 -39.55
CA ASP A 58 19.00 39.33 -39.51
C ASP A 58 19.70 38.23 -40.35
N THR A 59 20.22 37.18 -39.72
CA THR A 59 20.56 35.90 -40.37
C THR A 59 20.40 34.71 -39.40
N GLY A 60 19.40 33.86 -39.66
CA GLY A 60 19.36 32.41 -39.40
C GLY A 60 19.83 31.86 -38.04
N GLY A 61 18.88 31.48 -37.18
CA GLY A 61 19.15 30.68 -35.98
C GLY A 61 17.92 29.91 -35.51
N ALA A 62 17.89 28.61 -35.77
CA ALA A 62 16.90 27.67 -35.27
C ALA A 62 16.95 27.61 -33.72
N TRP A 63 15.79 27.74 -33.07
CA TRP A 63 15.65 27.48 -31.65
C TRP A 63 15.65 25.97 -31.39
N SER A 64 16.79 25.49 -30.91
CA SER A 64 17.00 24.13 -30.40
C SER A 64 16.31 23.95 -29.05
N TYR A 65 15.35 23.03 -28.98
CA TYR A 65 14.96 22.35 -27.74
C TYR A 65 16.15 21.53 -27.22
N PRO A 66 16.41 21.43 -25.90
CA PRO A 66 17.36 20.45 -25.40
C PRO A 66 16.82 19.05 -25.66
N PHE A 67 17.53 18.34 -26.54
CA PHE A 67 17.46 16.91 -26.78
C PHE A 67 17.45 16.14 -25.46
N ILE A 68 16.40 15.34 -25.23
CA ILE A 68 16.48 14.17 -24.38
C ILE A 68 17.31 13.15 -25.18
N SER A 69 18.43 12.70 -24.64
CA SER A 69 19.26 11.68 -25.29
C SER A 69 18.52 10.34 -25.35
N ASP A 70 18.66 9.65 -26.48
CA ASP A 70 18.05 8.33 -26.75
C ASP A 70 18.37 7.28 -25.67
N ASP A 71 19.47 7.43 -24.92
CA ASP A 71 19.87 6.54 -23.82
C ASP A 71 18.83 6.49 -22.67
N HIS A 72 18.06 7.56 -22.47
CA HIS A 72 17.01 7.58 -21.44
C HIS A 72 15.72 6.87 -21.89
N LEU A 73 15.45 6.81 -23.19
CA LEU A 73 14.25 6.13 -23.72
C LEU A 73 14.40 4.60 -23.69
N HIS A 74 15.62 4.11 -23.87
CA HIS A 74 15.94 2.68 -23.86
C HIS A 74 15.87 2.04 -22.46
N CYS A 75 16.26 2.75 -21.40
CA CYS A 75 16.15 2.26 -20.02
C CYS A 75 14.69 2.14 -19.54
N PHE A 76 13.79 3.01 -20.01
CA PHE A 76 12.37 2.96 -19.66
C PHE A 76 11.62 1.81 -20.36
N TYR A 77 12.02 1.43 -21.58
CA TYR A 77 11.36 0.34 -22.32
C TYR A 77 11.78 -1.06 -21.84
N LEU A 78 13.03 -1.23 -21.37
CA LEU A 78 13.50 -2.50 -20.77
C LEU A 78 12.83 -2.82 -19.42
N LEU A 79 12.53 -1.79 -18.61
CA LEU A 79 11.73 -1.93 -17.39
C LEU A 79 10.26 -2.31 -17.68
N ALA A 80 9.74 -1.95 -18.86
CA ALA A 80 8.38 -2.29 -19.28
C ALA A 80 8.24 -3.75 -19.74
N ILE A 81 9.29 -4.36 -20.32
CA ILE A 81 9.29 -5.79 -20.70
C ILE A 81 9.35 -6.68 -19.45
N VAL A 82 10.05 -6.26 -18.40
CA VAL A 82 10.15 -7.00 -17.12
C VAL A 82 8.84 -6.98 -16.33
N ASN A 83 7.98 -5.97 -16.52
CA ASN A 83 6.71 -5.82 -15.79
C ASN A 83 5.46 -6.33 -16.53
N ILE A 84 5.58 -6.84 -17.76
CA ILE A 84 4.44 -7.37 -18.53
C ILE A 84 4.70 -8.83 -18.92
N ALA A 85 4.21 -9.74 -18.07
CA ALA A 85 3.68 -11.09 -18.35
C ALA A 85 4.27 -12.20 -17.44
N PRO A 86 3.49 -12.75 -16.47
CA PRO A 86 3.93 -13.87 -15.62
C PRO A 86 4.00 -15.24 -16.34
N ARG A 87 4.03 -15.30 -17.68
CA ARG A 87 3.81 -16.55 -18.44
C ARG A 87 4.64 -16.69 -19.72
N ARG A 88 5.92 -16.28 -19.71
CA ARG A 88 6.86 -16.67 -20.78
C ARG A 88 8.03 -17.44 -20.20
N THR A 89 8.42 -18.51 -20.87
CA THR A 89 9.61 -19.29 -20.48
C THR A 89 10.88 -18.56 -20.94
N GLY A 90 12.02 -18.79 -20.28
CA GLY A 90 13.29 -18.11 -20.61
C GLY A 90 13.73 -18.24 -22.08
N LYS A 91 13.22 -19.24 -22.80
CA LYS A 91 13.45 -19.45 -24.24
C LYS A 91 12.71 -18.42 -25.12
N GLN A 92 11.50 -18.03 -24.75
CA GLN A 92 10.69 -17.02 -25.47
C GLN A 92 11.27 -15.61 -25.36
N VAL A 93 11.82 -15.26 -24.20
CA VAL A 93 12.46 -13.96 -23.98
C VAL A 93 13.76 -13.84 -24.79
N SER A 94 14.50 -14.95 -24.95
CA SER A 94 15.70 -15.02 -25.80
C SER A 94 15.40 -14.82 -27.29
N GLU A 95 14.32 -15.42 -27.80
CA GLU A 95 13.90 -15.28 -29.20
C GLU A 95 13.43 -13.85 -29.52
N ASP A 96 12.70 -13.20 -28.62
CA ASP A 96 12.25 -11.81 -28.77
C ASP A 96 13.44 -10.81 -28.77
N LEU A 97 14.46 -11.06 -27.93
CA LEU A 97 15.71 -10.29 -27.92
C LEU A 97 16.55 -10.51 -29.19
N SER A 98 16.53 -11.73 -29.73
CA SER A 98 17.20 -12.08 -30.99
C SER A 98 16.55 -11.38 -32.19
N LEU A 99 15.21 -11.28 -32.19
CA LEU A 99 14.43 -10.54 -33.20
C LEU A 99 14.66 -9.02 -33.13
N PHE A 100 14.88 -8.47 -31.94
CA PHE A 100 15.18 -7.03 -31.77
C PHE A 100 16.61 -6.68 -32.23
N LEU A 101 17.58 -7.58 -31.99
CA LEU A 101 18.98 -7.40 -32.40
C LEU A 101 19.22 -7.73 -33.89
N GLY A 102 18.33 -8.52 -34.51
CA GLY A 102 18.44 -8.94 -35.92
C GLY A 102 18.06 -7.88 -36.97
N ASN A 103 17.55 -6.71 -36.59
CA ASN A 103 17.07 -5.68 -37.52
C ASN A 103 18.09 -4.60 -37.90
N TYR A 104 19.36 -4.75 -37.53
CA TYR A 104 20.44 -3.89 -38.04
C TYR A 104 21.06 -4.51 -39.30
N GLN A 105 20.53 -4.15 -40.47
CA GLN A 105 21.14 -4.47 -41.76
C GLN A 105 22.51 -3.80 -41.88
N THR A 106 23.54 -4.61 -42.10
CA THR A 106 24.91 -4.20 -42.38
C THR A 106 25.07 -3.86 -43.87
N SER A 107 25.63 -2.67 -44.16
CA SER A 107 26.25 -2.37 -45.46
C SER A 107 27.72 -2.87 -45.40
N PRO A 108 28.25 -3.53 -46.45
CA PRO A 108 29.46 -4.32 -46.30
C PRO A 108 30.72 -3.53 -46.67
N GLN A 109 31.31 -2.75 -45.77
CA GLN A 109 32.75 -2.41 -45.82
C GLN A 109 33.35 -2.20 -44.41
N GLN A 110 34.40 -2.98 -44.13
CA GLN A 110 35.40 -2.94 -43.04
C GLN A 110 35.10 -3.62 -41.67
N PRO A 111 36.10 -4.29 -41.07
CA PRO A 111 35.95 -5.01 -39.80
C PRO A 111 36.23 -4.05 -38.64
N HIS A 112 35.25 -3.80 -37.78
CA HIS A 112 35.48 -3.15 -36.50
C HIS A 112 35.00 -4.05 -35.37
N CYS A 113 35.92 -4.35 -34.44
CA CYS A 113 35.63 -4.93 -33.14
C CYS A 113 34.47 -4.19 -32.48
N PHE A 114 33.38 -4.89 -32.17
CA PHE A 114 32.34 -4.38 -31.30
C PHE A 114 32.87 -4.32 -29.87
N THR A 115 33.32 -3.14 -29.44
CA THR A 115 33.49 -2.84 -28.02
C THR A 115 32.17 -2.26 -27.51
N PHE A 116 31.43 -3.01 -26.69
CA PHE A 116 30.26 -2.46 -26.01
C PHE A 116 30.71 -1.37 -25.02
N PRO A 117 29.94 -0.28 -24.84
CA PRO A 117 30.23 0.71 -23.81
C PRO A 117 30.31 0.05 -22.42
N PRO A 118 31.20 0.51 -21.52
CA PRO A 118 31.37 -0.07 -20.18
C PRO A 118 30.07 -0.19 -19.36
N ALA A 119 29.09 0.67 -19.63
CA ALA A 119 27.77 0.65 -19.02
C ALA A 119 26.94 -0.59 -19.43
N MET A 120 27.02 -1.04 -20.68
CA MET A 120 26.30 -2.24 -21.14
C MET A 120 26.90 -3.53 -20.57
N TYR A 121 28.23 -3.60 -20.40
CA TYR A 121 28.86 -4.73 -19.70
C TYR A 121 28.41 -4.79 -18.23
N LYS A 122 28.28 -3.65 -17.55
CA LYS A 122 27.75 -3.60 -16.18
C LYS A 122 26.30 -4.08 -16.10
N VAL A 123 25.43 -3.66 -17.02
CA VAL A 123 24.02 -4.08 -17.05
C VAL A 123 23.87 -5.56 -17.39
N LEU A 124 24.64 -6.07 -18.36
CA LEU A 124 24.65 -7.50 -18.69
C LEU A 124 25.22 -8.35 -17.56
N CYS A 125 26.27 -7.90 -16.88
CA CYS A 125 26.78 -8.57 -15.69
C CYS A 125 25.76 -8.57 -14.55
N ILE A 126 25.08 -7.45 -14.29
CA ILE A 126 24.00 -7.40 -13.27
C ILE A 126 22.86 -8.33 -13.68
N PHE A 127 22.45 -8.36 -14.94
CA PHE A 127 21.38 -9.23 -15.44
C PHE A 127 21.75 -10.72 -15.36
N TRP A 128 23.00 -11.07 -15.68
CA TRP A 128 23.54 -12.43 -15.55
C TRP A 128 23.71 -12.83 -14.09
N ILE A 129 24.20 -11.93 -13.22
CA ILE A 129 24.32 -12.17 -11.78
C ILE A 129 22.94 -12.37 -11.17
N LEU A 130 21.94 -11.53 -11.50
CA LEU A 130 20.58 -11.67 -11.00
C LEU A 130 19.90 -12.96 -11.51
N ASN A 131 20.09 -13.34 -12.77
CA ASN A 131 19.56 -14.62 -13.30
C ASN A 131 20.27 -15.85 -12.71
N LEU A 132 21.61 -15.81 -12.58
CA LEU A 132 22.36 -16.87 -11.91
C LEU A 132 21.97 -16.97 -10.45
N TYR A 133 21.75 -15.85 -9.76
CA TYR A 133 21.25 -15.83 -8.38
C TYR A 133 19.84 -16.41 -8.29
N GLN A 134 18.94 -16.09 -9.23
CA GLN A 134 17.58 -16.62 -9.26
C GLN A 134 17.54 -18.13 -9.57
N ILE A 135 18.43 -18.64 -10.43
CA ILE A 135 18.58 -20.07 -10.75
C ILE A 135 19.24 -20.84 -9.59
N HIS A 136 20.33 -20.32 -9.01
CA HIS A 136 20.94 -20.90 -7.80
C HIS A 136 19.96 -20.88 -6.63
N TYR A 137 19.19 -19.79 -6.46
CA TYR A 137 18.17 -19.67 -5.43
C TYR A 137 17.05 -20.68 -5.61
N LEU A 138 16.56 -20.91 -6.83
CA LEU A 138 15.55 -21.94 -7.09
C LEU A 138 16.08 -23.37 -6.85
N GLN A 139 17.36 -23.64 -7.12
CA GLN A 139 18.00 -24.92 -6.81
C GLN A 139 18.27 -25.10 -5.30
N ILE A 140 18.78 -24.08 -4.62
CA ILE A 140 19.00 -24.06 -3.17
C ILE A 140 17.65 -24.18 -2.45
N PHE A 141 16.63 -23.42 -2.84
CA PHE A 141 15.27 -23.49 -2.29
C PHE A 141 14.61 -24.85 -2.56
N SER A 142 14.80 -25.44 -3.74
CA SER A 142 14.31 -26.80 -4.04
C SER A 142 15.00 -27.89 -3.23
N SER A 143 16.30 -27.78 -2.95
CA SER A 143 17.02 -28.74 -2.11
C SER A 143 16.65 -28.54 -0.63
N ILE A 144 16.56 -27.28 -0.18
CA ILE A 144 16.13 -26.89 1.16
C ILE A 144 14.70 -27.38 1.46
N CYS A 145 13.75 -27.21 0.55
CA CYS A 145 12.37 -27.68 0.76
C CYS A 145 12.25 -29.20 0.83
N LYS A 146 13.12 -29.96 0.13
CA LYS A 146 13.17 -31.43 0.23
C LYS A 146 13.76 -31.90 1.56
N LEU A 147 14.81 -31.22 2.04
CA LEU A 147 15.40 -31.43 3.36
C LEU A 147 14.38 -31.14 4.49
N SER A 148 13.62 -30.05 4.40
CA SER A 148 12.60 -29.69 5.39
C SER A 148 11.52 -30.77 5.60
N PHE A 149 11.01 -31.40 4.53
CA PHE A 149 9.99 -32.46 4.66
C PHE A 149 10.53 -33.77 5.26
N HIS A 150 11.82 -34.06 5.08
CA HIS A 150 12.45 -35.25 5.66
C HIS A 150 12.68 -35.07 7.17
N PHE A 151 13.24 -33.92 7.58
CA PHE A 151 13.51 -33.61 8.99
C PHE A 151 12.27 -33.41 9.86
N LEU A 152 11.14 -33.01 9.26
CA LEU A 152 9.84 -32.95 9.94
C LEU A 152 9.29 -34.33 10.36
N ASN A 153 9.73 -35.40 9.70
CA ASN A 153 9.25 -36.77 9.95
C ASN A 153 10.30 -37.65 10.66
N ILE A 154 11.52 -37.14 10.87
CA ILE A 154 12.61 -37.87 11.51
C ILE A 154 12.56 -37.66 13.04
N VAL A 155 12.40 -38.80 13.72
CA VAL A 155 12.55 -39.07 15.15
C VAL A 155 11.34 -38.78 16.06
N THR A 156 10.61 -39.87 16.35
CA THR A 156 10.04 -40.12 17.67
C THR A 156 11.14 -40.05 18.73
N VAL A 157 11.06 -39.07 19.65
CA VAL A 157 11.94 -38.89 20.82
C VAL A 157 12.11 -40.19 21.63
N LYS A 158 13.09 -41.03 21.28
CA LYS A 158 13.45 -42.24 22.02
C LYS A 158 14.96 -42.46 22.18
N SER A 159 15.78 -41.63 21.55
CA SER A 159 17.24 -41.68 21.49
C SER A 159 17.90 -40.48 22.18
N GLY A 160 19.18 -40.60 22.53
CA GLY A 160 19.97 -39.53 23.16
C GLY A 160 20.17 -38.31 22.24
N LEU A 161 20.61 -37.17 22.79
CA LEU A 161 20.81 -35.94 22.00
C LEU A 161 21.82 -36.14 20.87
N GLU A 162 22.89 -36.89 21.11
CA GLU A 162 23.94 -37.20 20.14
C GLU A 162 23.41 -38.06 18.97
N GLU A 163 22.55 -39.03 19.26
CA GLU A 163 21.90 -39.88 18.24
C GLU A 163 20.94 -39.06 17.38
N LEU A 164 20.12 -38.20 18.00
CA LEU A 164 19.24 -37.28 17.29
C LEU A 164 20.04 -36.37 16.35
N VAL A 165 21.14 -35.78 16.82
CA VAL A 165 22.00 -34.96 15.96
C VAL A 165 22.53 -35.82 14.82
N SER A 166 23.07 -37.01 15.08
CA SER A 166 23.55 -37.91 14.02
C SER A 166 22.48 -38.21 12.95
N ASP A 167 21.23 -38.42 13.36
CA ASP A 167 20.11 -38.69 12.46
C ASP A 167 19.73 -37.46 11.62
N LEU A 168 19.70 -36.28 12.22
CA LEU A 168 19.42 -35.02 11.51
C LEU A 168 20.50 -34.66 10.47
N LEU A 169 21.72 -35.16 10.62
CA LEU A 169 22.83 -34.78 9.75
C LEU A 169 23.09 -35.76 8.61
N GLN A 170 22.33 -36.86 8.47
CA GLN A 170 22.57 -37.90 7.45
C GLN A 170 22.63 -37.33 6.02
N GLU A 171 21.80 -36.32 5.72
CA GLU A 171 21.68 -35.68 4.40
C GLU A 171 22.27 -34.27 4.36
N ALA A 172 22.93 -33.82 5.43
CA ALA A 172 23.54 -32.48 5.49
C ALA A 172 25.01 -32.54 5.02
N HIS A 173 25.38 -31.67 4.09
CA HIS A 173 26.71 -31.69 3.45
C HIS A 173 27.53 -30.41 3.69
N SER A 174 26.94 -29.43 4.37
CA SER A 174 27.57 -28.14 4.70
C SER A 174 27.15 -27.66 6.08
N ASP A 175 27.97 -26.81 6.72
CA ASP A 175 27.64 -26.21 8.03
C ASP A 175 26.30 -25.47 8.00
N LEU A 176 25.95 -24.84 6.88
CA LEU A 176 24.65 -24.17 6.70
C LEU A 176 23.49 -25.17 6.72
N GLU A 177 23.61 -26.29 6.02
CA GLU A 177 22.59 -27.35 6.01
C GLU A 177 22.47 -28.02 7.38
N ILE A 178 23.59 -28.26 8.06
CA ILE A 178 23.65 -28.78 9.44
C ILE A 178 22.88 -27.87 10.38
N VAL A 179 23.23 -26.57 10.40
CA VAL A 179 22.60 -25.57 11.27
C VAL A 179 21.11 -25.43 10.94
N ARG A 180 20.73 -25.48 9.67
CA ARG A 180 19.33 -25.42 9.24
C ARG A 180 18.53 -26.64 9.69
N ALA A 181 19.08 -27.85 9.55
CA ALA A 181 18.41 -29.08 9.97
C ALA A 181 18.11 -29.08 11.47
N ILE A 182 19.11 -28.70 12.27
CA ILE A 182 18.97 -28.55 13.72
C ILE A 182 17.92 -27.48 14.07
N TRP A 183 18.00 -26.30 13.45
CA TRP A 183 17.08 -25.19 13.74
C TRP A 183 15.62 -25.56 13.40
N ILE A 184 15.37 -26.10 12.20
CA ILE A 184 14.03 -26.54 11.78
C ILE A 184 13.49 -27.61 12.74
N TRP A 185 14.30 -28.59 13.11
CA TRP A 185 13.84 -29.64 14.02
C TRP A 185 13.39 -29.05 15.36
N ILE A 186 14.18 -28.16 15.95
CA ILE A 186 13.82 -27.49 17.21
C ILE A 186 12.51 -26.71 17.03
N CYS A 187 12.40 -25.91 15.95
CA CYS A 187 11.24 -25.04 15.73
C CYS A 187 9.91 -25.78 15.54
N HIS A 188 9.97 -27.06 15.17
CA HIS A 188 8.77 -27.88 14.95
C HIS A 188 8.47 -28.87 16.07
N HIS A 189 9.41 -29.15 16.97
CA HIS A 189 9.28 -30.22 17.96
C HIS A 189 9.36 -29.76 19.40
N ILE A 190 9.86 -28.55 19.67
CA ILE A 190 9.94 -28.02 21.02
C ILE A 190 8.86 -26.94 21.16
N GLU A 191 8.06 -27.03 22.23
CA GLU A 191 7.04 -26.04 22.61
C GLU A 191 7.62 -25.04 23.61
N TYR A 192 7.15 -23.79 23.56
CA TYR A 192 7.51 -22.79 24.58
C TYR A 192 6.78 -23.06 25.90
N ASP A 193 7.54 -23.23 26.98
CA ASP A 193 7.05 -23.47 28.33
C ASP A 193 6.89 -22.14 29.09
N ILE A 194 5.65 -21.67 29.12
CA ILE A 194 5.28 -20.38 29.72
C ILE A 194 5.35 -20.45 31.26
N GLU A 195 5.03 -21.61 31.85
CA GLU A 195 5.09 -21.79 33.31
C GLU A 195 6.55 -21.76 33.77
N ALA A 196 7.42 -22.51 33.09
CA ALA A 196 8.86 -22.49 33.36
C ALA A 196 9.51 -21.11 33.11
N ALA A 197 8.99 -20.33 32.16
CA ALA A 197 9.45 -18.95 31.92
C ALA A 197 9.06 -17.97 33.05
N GLN A 198 8.00 -18.27 33.82
CA GLN A 198 7.54 -17.45 34.93
C GLN A 198 8.20 -17.82 36.27
N GLU A 199 8.81 -19.00 36.36
CA GLU A 199 9.59 -19.41 37.53
C GLU A 199 10.87 -18.58 37.65
N LYS A 200 11.08 -17.96 38.82
CA LYS A 200 12.30 -17.17 39.10
C LYS A 200 13.56 -18.03 39.26
N ASP A 201 13.38 -19.31 39.55
CA ASP A 201 14.47 -20.26 39.66
C ASP A 201 14.69 -20.83 38.26
N ARG A 202 15.64 -20.26 37.51
CA ARG A 202 15.98 -20.73 36.17
C ARG A 202 16.39 -22.20 36.29
N GLN A 203 15.47 -23.12 35.98
CA GLN A 203 15.73 -24.55 36.09
C GLN A 203 17.03 -24.87 35.33
N ALA A 204 17.93 -25.61 35.99
CA ALA A 204 19.21 -25.96 35.40
C ALA A 204 18.99 -26.63 34.03
N PHE A 205 19.57 -26.04 32.98
CA PHE A 205 19.50 -26.53 31.62
C PHE A 205 19.90 -28.01 31.53
N LYS A 206 18.93 -28.89 31.24
CA LYS A 206 19.14 -30.32 31.02
C LYS A 206 18.56 -30.72 29.66
N PRO A 207 19.39 -30.86 28.62
CA PRO A 207 18.93 -31.22 27.28
C PRO A 207 18.06 -32.49 27.24
N THR A 208 18.40 -33.49 28.07
CA THR A 208 17.62 -34.73 28.17
C THR A 208 16.20 -34.51 28.68
N ALA A 209 15.99 -33.56 29.59
CA ALA A 209 14.66 -33.20 30.04
C ALA A 209 13.87 -32.50 28.94
N ILE A 210 14.48 -31.55 28.21
CA ILE A 210 13.84 -30.84 27.10
C ILE A 210 13.42 -31.80 25.99
N LEU A 211 14.27 -32.78 25.64
CA LEU A 211 13.92 -33.79 24.65
C LEU A 211 12.71 -34.61 25.10
N GLN A 212 12.68 -35.04 26.37
CA GLN A 212 11.59 -35.86 26.92
C GLN A 212 10.27 -35.10 27.05
N THR A 213 10.30 -33.85 27.52
CA THR A 213 9.11 -33.02 27.71
C THR A 213 8.67 -32.32 26.44
N GLN A 214 9.59 -32.17 25.48
CA GLN A 214 9.44 -31.33 24.29
C GLN A 214 9.06 -29.89 24.62
N LYS A 215 9.51 -29.38 25.78
CA LYS A 215 9.09 -28.09 26.32
C LYS A 215 10.25 -27.36 26.97
N THR A 216 10.39 -26.06 26.68
CA THR A 216 11.40 -25.22 27.32
C THR A 216 11.15 -23.72 27.15
N ASN A 217 11.89 -22.88 27.89
CA ASN A 217 11.90 -21.41 27.76
C ASN A 217 13.03 -20.94 26.83
N CYS A 218 13.19 -19.62 26.64
CA CYS A 218 14.19 -19.06 25.72
C CYS A 218 15.64 -19.50 26.02
N ASP A 219 16.04 -19.52 27.28
CA ASP A 219 17.37 -20.02 27.71
C ASP A 219 17.58 -21.49 27.27
N GLY A 220 16.54 -22.33 27.39
CA GLY A 220 16.61 -23.73 26.99
C GLY A 220 16.57 -23.95 25.48
N TYR A 221 15.84 -23.12 24.72
CA TYR A 221 15.90 -23.13 23.25
C TYR A 221 17.30 -22.79 22.76
N ALA A 222 17.86 -21.69 23.26
CA ALA A 222 19.18 -21.23 22.86
C ALA A 222 20.28 -22.23 23.26
N GLY A 223 20.20 -22.78 24.47
CA GLY A 223 21.13 -23.79 24.95
C GLY A 223 21.04 -25.12 24.20
N LEU A 224 19.83 -25.56 23.84
CA LEU A 224 19.63 -26.79 23.07
C LEU A 224 20.23 -26.66 21.67
N PHE A 225 19.96 -25.54 21.00
CA PHE A 225 20.52 -25.24 19.69
C PHE A 225 22.05 -25.16 19.72
N GLU A 226 22.63 -24.46 20.69
CA GLU A 226 24.07 -24.38 20.88
C GLU A 226 24.69 -25.77 21.10
N ARG A 227 24.07 -26.60 21.96
CA ARG A 227 24.57 -27.95 22.26
C ARG A 227 24.53 -28.84 21.02
N MET A 228 23.45 -28.82 20.24
CA MET A 228 23.32 -29.60 19.01
C MET A 228 24.35 -29.14 17.96
N CYS A 229 24.52 -27.84 17.76
CA CYS A 229 25.54 -27.30 16.86
C CYS A 229 26.96 -27.74 17.26
N ARG A 230 27.27 -27.71 18.57
CA ARG A 230 28.57 -28.16 19.07
C ARG A 230 28.80 -29.66 18.85
N ILE A 231 27.78 -30.50 19.01
CA ILE A 231 27.89 -31.94 18.68
C ILE A 231 28.18 -32.11 17.18
N ALA A 232 27.57 -31.28 16.34
CA ALA A 232 27.79 -31.24 14.90
C ALA A 232 29.12 -30.60 14.48
N GLY A 233 29.93 -30.09 15.42
CA GLY A 233 31.21 -29.43 15.12
C GLY A 233 31.09 -27.98 14.65
N VAL A 234 29.90 -27.37 14.70
CA VAL A 234 29.67 -25.97 14.32
C VAL A 234 29.78 -25.06 15.54
N GLN A 235 30.51 -23.94 15.41
CA GLN A 235 30.64 -22.97 16.49
C GLN A 235 29.33 -22.19 16.64
N CYS A 236 28.77 -22.22 17.84
CA CYS A 236 27.54 -21.54 18.21
C CYS A 236 27.68 -21.01 19.63
N MET A 237 27.11 -19.84 19.91
CA MET A 237 27.15 -19.16 21.20
C MET A 237 25.74 -18.71 21.57
N THR A 238 25.32 -18.97 22.81
CA THR A 238 24.14 -18.33 23.39
C THR A 238 24.43 -16.85 23.68
N VAL A 239 23.50 -15.98 23.31
CA VAL A 239 23.58 -14.53 23.46
C VAL A 239 22.38 -14.07 24.31
N PRO A 240 22.60 -13.64 25.56
CA PRO A 240 21.55 -13.06 26.39
C PRO A 240 21.33 -11.58 26.05
N GLY A 241 20.12 -11.07 26.30
CA GLY A 241 19.83 -9.65 26.10
C GLY A 241 18.38 -9.24 26.39
N TYR A 242 18.05 -8.02 25.97
CA TYR A 242 16.69 -7.48 26.01
C TYR A 242 15.97 -7.74 24.70
N SER A 243 14.65 -7.91 24.78
CA SER A 243 13.81 -8.11 23.60
C SER A 243 12.57 -7.22 23.61
N LYS A 244 12.11 -6.78 22.43
CA LYS A 244 10.78 -6.14 22.27
C LYS A 244 9.70 -7.19 22.06
N GLY A 245 9.68 -8.21 22.91
CA GLY A 245 8.86 -9.40 22.75
C GLY A 245 7.56 -9.40 23.55
N PHE A 246 7.24 -10.57 24.09
CA PHE A 246 6.10 -10.78 24.95
C PHE A 246 6.12 -9.81 26.15
N GLY A 247 5.04 -9.03 26.32
CA GLY A 247 4.91 -8.07 27.42
C GLY A 247 5.49 -6.67 27.15
N TYR A 248 6.29 -6.47 26.10
CA TYR A 248 6.81 -5.16 25.73
C TYR A 248 5.70 -4.16 25.38
N GLN A 249 5.81 -2.94 25.92
CA GLN A 249 4.94 -1.82 25.54
C GLN A 249 5.72 -0.77 24.72
N PRO A 250 5.13 -0.19 23.66
CA PRO A 250 5.78 0.86 22.88
C PRO A 250 6.30 2.02 23.73
N GLY A 251 7.63 2.23 23.71
CA GLY A 251 8.29 3.30 24.46
C GLY A 251 8.75 2.90 25.87
N GLN A 252 8.65 1.62 26.23
CA GLN A 252 9.25 1.08 27.45
C GLN A 252 10.78 1.14 27.42
N SER A 253 11.38 1.50 28.55
CA SER A 253 12.82 1.40 28.76
C SER A 253 13.19 0.07 29.41
N PHE A 254 14.41 -0.41 29.16
CA PHE A 254 14.93 -1.68 29.69
C PHE A 254 15.91 -1.42 30.83
N SER A 255 15.77 -2.19 31.91
CA SER A 255 16.67 -2.15 33.06
C SER A 255 16.59 -3.45 33.86
N GLY A 256 17.69 -3.85 34.49
CA GLY A 256 17.72 -5.06 35.32
C GLY A 256 18.09 -6.31 34.50
N GLU A 257 17.49 -7.45 34.85
CA GLU A 257 17.79 -8.74 34.24
C GLU A 257 17.38 -8.81 32.76
N PHE A 258 18.16 -9.52 31.98
CA PHE A 258 17.87 -9.83 30.58
C PHE A 258 16.66 -10.77 30.47
N ASP A 259 15.73 -10.42 29.57
CA ASP A 259 14.44 -11.08 29.41
C ASP A 259 14.40 -12.12 28.29
N HIS A 260 15.48 -12.24 27.51
CA HIS A 260 15.56 -13.16 26.38
C HIS A 260 16.97 -13.67 26.12
N ALA A 261 17.03 -14.80 25.40
CA ALA A 261 18.27 -15.43 24.95
C ALA A 261 18.08 -16.05 23.56
N TRP A 262 19.08 -15.87 22.69
CA TRP A 262 19.13 -16.39 21.33
C TRP A 262 20.54 -16.88 20.99
N ASN A 263 20.87 -17.13 19.72
CA ASN A 263 22.17 -17.64 19.32
C ASN A 263 22.89 -16.78 18.28
N ALA A 264 24.22 -16.81 18.34
CA ALA A 264 25.11 -16.46 17.25
C ALA A 264 25.83 -17.72 16.76
N VAL A 265 25.79 -18.00 15.46
CA VAL A 265 26.41 -19.17 14.84
C VAL A 265 27.48 -18.73 13.82
N PHE A 266 28.62 -19.42 13.78
CA PHE A 266 29.72 -19.09 12.87
C PHE A 266 29.61 -19.93 11.60
N LEU A 267 29.35 -19.27 10.48
CA LEU A 267 29.20 -19.90 9.17
C LEU A 267 30.02 -19.12 8.14
N GLU A 268 30.71 -19.83 7.24
CA GLU A 268 31.42 -19.22 6.11
C GLU A 268 32.36 -18.05 6.52
N GLY A 269 33.03 -18.18 7.67
CA GLY A 269 34.00 -17.19 8.15
C GLY A 269 33.41 -15.97 8.87
N ARG A 270 32.10 -15.95 9.15
CA ARG A 270 31.44 -14.85 9.88
C ARG A 270 30.35 -15.34 10.83
N TRP A 271 29.98 -14.48 11.78
CA TRP A 271 28.89 -14.75 12.72
C TRP A 271 27.54 -14.33 12.14
N HIS A 272 26.51 -15.11 12.43
CA HIS A 272 25.12 -14.88 12.05
C HIS A 272 24.21 -15.06 13.26
N LEU A 273 23.10 -14.33 13.30
CA LEU A 273 22.14 -14.37 14.42
C LEU A 273 20.97 -15.29 14.10
N ALA A 274 20.53 -16.08 15.07
CA ALA A 274 19.34 -16.91 14.94
C ALA A 274 18.60 -16.99 16.28
N ASP A 275 17.28 -17.03 16.23
CA ASP A 275 16.43 -17.29 17.40
C ASP A 275 15.48 -18.45 17.09
N SER A 276 15.73 -19.61 17.72
CA SER A 276 14.85 -20.77 17.62
C SER A 276 13.57 -20.59 18.42
N THR A 277 13.56 -19.80 19.48
CA THR A 277 12.38 -19.53 20.32
C THR A 277 11.28 -18.85 19.52
N TRP A 278 11.60 -17.70 18.90
CA TRP A 278 10.64 -16.94 18.10
C TRP A 278 10.48 -17.52 16.68
N GLY A 279 11.41 -18.36 16.26
CA GLY A 279 11.28 -19.21 15.07
C GLY A 279 10.22 -20.31 15.20
N SER A 280 9.97 -20.84 16.42
CA SER A 280 9.03 -21.94 16.64
C SER A 280 7.56 -21.53 16.58
N GLY A 281 7.21 -20.35 17.10
CA GLY A 281 5.82 -19.96 17.24
C GLY A 281 5.58 -18.74 18.10
N LEU A 282 4.31 -18.59 18.51
CA LEU A 282 3.83 -17.44 19.26
C LEU A 282 3.13 -17.85 20.55
N VAL A 283 3.24 -16.99 21.56
CA VAL A 283 2.48 -17.09 22.80
C VAL A 283 1.35 -16.09 22.77
N ASP A 284 0.12 -16.57 22.99
CA ASP A 284 -1.04 -15.71 23.18
C ASP A 284 -1.03 -15.13 24.60
N SER A 285 -0.88 -13.81 24.71
CA SER A 285 -0.84 -13.11 26.00
C SER A 285 -2.14 -13.19 26.81
N SER A 286 -3.28 -13.49 26.18
CA SER A 286 -4.57 -13.58 26.86
C SER A 286 -4.85 -14.97 27.42
N THR A 287 -4.42 -16.02 26.72
CA THR A 287 -4.66 -17.41 27.10
C THR A 287 -3.43 -18.06 27.73
N SER A 288 -2.26 -17.41 27.69
CA SER A 288 -0.97 -17.99 28.08
C SER A 288 -0.76 -19.35 27.41
N LYS A 289 -1.06 -19.43 26.10
CA LYS A 289 -0.94 -20.65 25.32
C LYS A 289 0.05 -20.46 24.17
N PHE A 290 1.00 -21.38 24.06
CA PHE A 290 1.90 -21.48 22.92
C PHE A 290 1.19 -22.11 21.73
N THR A 291 1.45 -21.58 20.53
CA THR A 291 1.02 -22.17 19.26
C THR A 291 2.21 -22.20 18.30
N PHE A 292 2.49 -23.38 17.75
CA PHE A 292 3.48 -23.52 16.68
C PHE A 292 3.07 -22.66 15.49
N LEU A 293 3.97 -21.75 15.11
CA LEU A 293 3.85 -20.90 13.94
C LEU A 293 5.27 -20.62 13.45
N TYR A 294 5.78 -21.55 12.65
CA TYR A 294 7.12 -21.48 12.11
C TYR A 294 7.39 -20.13 11.44
N ASN A 295 8.47 -19.47 11.84
CA ASN A 295 8.85 -18.14 11.38
C ASN A 295 10.29 -18.10 10.90
N GLU A 296 10.47 -18.26 9.58
CA GLU A 296 11.77 -18.22 8.91
C GLU A 296 12.54 -16.91 9.14
N PHE A 297 11.86 -15.81 9.47
CA PHE A 297 12.50 -14.51 9.70
C PHE A 297 13.65 -14.59 10.70
N TYR A 298 13.52 -15.44 11.73
CA TYR A 298 14.50 -15.59 12.82
C TYR A 298 15.63 -16.58 12.52
N PHE A 299 15.74 -17.11 11.30
CA PHE A 299 16.87 -17.93 10.88
C PHE A 299 17.90 -17.08 10.11
N LEU A 300 19.10 -16.91 10.68
CA LEU A 300 20.21 -16.17 10.06
C LEU A 300 19.82 -14.74 9.63
N THR A 301 18.99 -14.09 10.45
CA THR A 301 18.49 -12.73 10.21
C THR A 301 19.64 -11.74 10.08
N HIS A 302 19.53 -10.80 9.14
CA HIS A 302 20.54 -9.76 9.00
C HIS A 302 20.60 -8.89 10.28
N PRO A 303 21.78 -8.57 10.83
CA PRO A 303 21.89 -7.87 12.11
C PRO A 303 21.15 -6.53 12.17
N ALA A 304 21.08 -5.80 11.06
CA ALA A 304 20.35 -4.53 10.96
C ALA A 304 18.83 -4.66 11.12
N LEU A 305 18.26 -5.85 10.90
CA LEU A 305 16.84 -6.15 11.14
C LEU A 305 16.65 -6.80 12.51
N PHE A 306 17.56 -7.71 12.89
CA PHE A 306 17.51 -8.42 14.18
C PHE A 306 17.66 -7.49 15.39
N ILE A 307 18.46 -6.40 15.26
CA ILE A 307 18.64 -5.41 16.33
C ILE A 307 17.35 -4.64 16.67
N GLU A 308 16.32 -4.69 15.82
CA GLU A 308 15.11 -3.93 16.05
C GLU A 308 14.23 -4.51 17.16
N ASP A 309 14.34 -5.82 17.40
CA ASP A 309 13.64 -6.55 18.43
C ASP A 309 14.55 -7.34 19.40
N HIS A 310 15.85 -7.47 19.14
CA HIS A 310 16.85 -8.10 20.01
C HIS A 310 18.05 -7.19 20.31
N PHE A 311 18.26 -6.83 21.58
CA PHE A 311 19.40 -6.03 22.03
C PHE A 311 20.32 -6.83 22.96
N PRO A 312 21.52 -7.24 22.51
CA PRO A 312 22.41 -8.10 23.30
C PRO A 312 23.02 -7.38 24.49
N ASP A 313 23.34 -8.14 25.53
CA ASP A 313 24.09 -7.69 26.70
C ASP A 313 25.48 -7.13 26.34
N ASN A 314 26.14 -7.78 25.38
CA ASN A 314 27.42 -7.39 24.83
C ASN A 314 27.24 -6.82 23.43
N LYS A 315 27.59 -5.54 23.28
CA LYS A 315 27.48 -4.79 22.02
C LYS A 315 28.16 -5.46 20.81
N ASN A 316 29.16 -6.32 21.02
CA ASN A 316 29.83 -7.02 19.92
C ASN A 316 28.90 -8.02 19.23
N TRP A 317 27.94 -8.59 19.95
CA TRP A 317 26.95 -9.51 19.40
C TRP A 317 25.83 -8.81 18.63
N GLN A 318 25.82 -7.47 18.58
CA GLN A 318 24.97 -6.77 17.62
C GLN A 318 25.42 -7.02 16.19
N LEU A 319 26.71 -7.37 15.97
CA LEU A 319 27.31 -7.54 14.64
C LEU A 319 27.12 -6.30 13.72
N LEU A 320 26.94 -5.13 14.32
CA LEU A 320 26.76 -3.84 13.64
C LEU A 320 27.98 -2.94 13.82
N LYS A 321 28.26 -2.13 12.80
CA LYS A 321 29.32 -1.12 12.79
C LYS A 321 28.77 0.20 12.21
N PRO A 322 28.60 1.26 13.02
CA PRO A 322 28.77 1.31 14.48
C PRO A 322 27.65 0.53 15.22
N PRO A 323 27.90 0.04 16.45
CA PRO A 323 26.86 -0.55 17.28
C PRO A 323 25.83 0.49 17.72
N GLN A 324 24.58 0.07 17.86
CA GLN A 324 23.47 0.85 18.37
C GLN A 324 23.51 0.93 19.91
N SER A 325 23.18 2.09 20.47
CA SER A 325 23.03 2.27 21.91
C SER A 325 21.67 1.77 22.42
N LEU A 326 21.58 1.40 23.70
CA LEU A 326 20.31 0.98 24.32
C LEU A 326 19.23 2.05 24.20
N ARG A 327 19.60 3.33 24.38
CA ARG A 327 18.67 4.45 24.21
C ARG A 327 18.14 4.56 22.78
N GLN A 328 18.97 4.28 21.77
CA GLN A 328 18.47 4.24 20.39
C GLN A 328 17.52 3.07 20.21
N PHE A 329 17.88 1.88 20.71
CA PHE A 329 17.01 0.71 20.68
C PHE A 329 15.63 0.97 21.29
N GLU A 330 15.57 1.57 22.48
CA GLU A 330 14.33 1.93 23.18
C GLU A 330 13.45 2.93 22.40
N ASN A 331 14.07 3.90 21.71
CA ASN A 331 13.34 4.93 20.96
C ASN A 331 12.90 4.48 19.57
N ASN A 332 13.61 3.51 18.98
CA ASN A 332 13.31 3.02 17.64
C ASN A 332 11.95 2.32 17.60
N MET A 333 11.26 2.47 16.47
CA MET A 333 10.10 1.67 16.12
C MET A 333 10.35 0.19 16.37
N TYR A 334 9.34 -0.51 16.87
CA TYR A 334 9.35 -1.97 16.88
C TYR A 334 8.72 -2.47 15.59
N HIS A 335 9.54 -2.85 14.60
CA HIS A 335 9.05 -3.62 13.47
C HIS A 335 9.05 -5.10 13.86
N LYS A 336 7.85 -5.67 13.95
CA LYS A 336 7.67 -7.11 14.20
C LYS A 336 8.22 -7.90 13.01
N SER A 337 8.60 -9.16 13.18
CA SER A 337 8.93 -10.05 12.04
C SER A 337 7.87 -10.03 10.92
N GLU A 338 6.59 -9.95 11.30
CA GLU A 338 5.48 -9.83 10.35
C GLU A 338 5.52 -8.55 9.49
N PHE A 339 6.16 -7.46 9.94
CA PHE A 339 6.41 -6.29 9.10
C PHE A 339 7.19 -6.69 7.85
N TYR A 340 8.29 -7.42 8.02
CA TYR A 340 9.13 -7.86 6.91
C TYR A 340 8.51 -9.02 6.13
N ASN A 341 7.90 -9.99 6.81
CA ASN A 341 7.24 -11.14 6.17
C ASN A 341 6.11 -10.68 5.23
N LYS A 342 5.43 -9.58 5.57
CA LYS A 342 4.37 -8.98 4.73
C LYS A 342 4.92 -8.05 3.65
N GLY A 343 6.24 -7.91 3.52
CA GLY A 343 6.89 -7.13 2.46
C GLY A 343 6.94 -5.63 2.71
N MET A 344 6.84 -5.20 3.98
CA MET A 344 7.00 -3.78 4.33
C MET A 344 8.49 -3.41 4.31
N LEU A 345 8.77 -2.19 3.89
CA LEU A 345 10.13 -1.68 3.68
C LEU A 345 10.49 -0.60 4.69
N SER A 346 9.57 0.32 4.95
CA SER A 346 9.80 1.45 5.85
C SER A 346 8.48 1.95 6.43
N ALA A 347 8.56 2.64 7.57
CA ALA A 347 7.43 3.30 8.19
C ALA A 347 7.82 4.67 8.73
N GLN A 348 6.90 5.63 8.64
CA GLN A 348 7.04 6.95 9.23
C GLN A 348 5.81 7.27 10.07
N PRO A 349 5.98 7.84 11.28
CA PRO A 349 7.26 8.16 11.94
C PRO A 349 8.06 6.91 12.36
N GLN A 350 9.39 7.02 12.44
CA GLN A 350 10.28 5.93 12.89
C GLN A 350 10.30 5.72 14.41
N THR A 351 9.45 6.43 15.16
CA THR A 351 9.38 6.38 16.63
C THR A 351 8.07 5.76 17.08
N SER A 352 8.12 4.92 18.10
CA SER A 352 6.98 4.21 18.67
C SER A 352 5.91 5.13 19.27
N ILE A 353 6.29 6.35 19.65
CA ILE A 353 5.41 7.38 20.20
C ILE A 353 5.23 8.49 19.16
N ILE A 354 3.97 8.82 18.84
CA ILE A 354 3.61 9.93 17.96
C ILE A 354 2.87 10.99 18.77
N LYS A 355 3.35 12.24 18.75
CA LYS A 355 2.58 13.37 19.28
C LYS A 355 1.67 13.90 18.18
N THR A 356 0.38 14.08 18.49
CA THR A 356 -0.55 14.64 17.50
C THR A 356 -0.24 16.11 17.22
N VAL A 357 -0.48 16.54 15.99
CA VAL A 357 -0.43 17.95 15.56
C VAL A 357 -1.85 18.35 15.19
N ASN A 358 -2.41 19.33 15.91
CA ASN A 358 -3.81 19.74 15.77
C ASN A 358 -4.79 18.55 15.85
N GLY A 359 -4.62 17.67 16.84
CA GLY A 359 -5.47 16.50 17.03
C GLY A 359 -5.35 15.40 15.97
N LYS A 360 -4.37 15.49 15.06
CA LYS A 360 -4.12 14.49 14.02
C LYS A 360 -2.75 13.83 14.17
N ALA A 361 -2.67 12.53 13.91
CA ALA A 361 -1.44 11.80 13.62
C ALA A 361 -1.46 11.28 12.19
N THR A 362 -0.30 11.24 11.52
CA THR A 362 -0.17 10.68 10.17
C THR A 362 0.89 9.60 10.19
N VAL A 363 0.55 8.42 9.66
CA VAL A 363 1.48 7.30 9.47
C VAL A 363 1.54 6.95 8.00
N THR A 364 2.74 6.69 7.48
CA THR A 364 2.93 6.13 6.14
C THR A 364 3.79 4.88 6.22
N ILE A 365 3.42 3.85 5.45
CA ILE A 365 4.21 2.63 5.32
C ILE A 365 4.50 2.42 3.84
N GLU A 366 5.74 2.04 3.53
CA GLU A 366 6.16 1.61 2.20
C GLU A 366 6.20 0.09 2.12
N SER A 367 5.78 -0.46 0.97
CA SER A 367 5.74 -1.90 0.70
C SER A 367 6.33 -2.22 -0.67
N CYS A 368 6.93 -3.40 -0.80
CA CYS A 368 7.53 -3.86 -2.05
C CYS A 368 6.51 -4.18 -3.15
N ALA A 369 5.24 -4.37 -2.76
CA ALA A 369 4.12 -4.67 -3.65
C ALA A 369 2.82 -4.00 -3.15
N PRO A 370 1.83 -3.82 -4.03
CA PRO A 370 0.49 -3.39 -3.63
C PRO A 370 -0.06 -4.30 -2.54
N THR A 371 -0.34 -3.73 -1.37
CA THR A 371 -0.72 -4.48 -0.17
C THR A 371 -1.98 -3.90 0.45
N GLN A 372 -2.87 -4.76 0.93
CA GLN A 372 -4.04 -4.33 1.72
C GLN A 372 -3.64 -4.11 3.18
N PHE A 373 -4.20 -3.06 3.77
CA PHE A 373 -3.94 -2.65 5.14
C PHE A 373 -5.25 -2.49 5.91
N MET A 374 -5.14 -2.62 7.23
CA MET A 374 -6.19 -2.30 8.19
C MET A 374 -5.54 -1.64 9.41
N PHE A 375 -6.31 -0.87 10.17
CA PHE A 375 -5.83 -0.28 11.41
C PHE A 375 -6.88 -0.40 12.52
N MET A 376 -6.42 -0.31 13.75
CA MET A 376 -7.27 -0.26 14.94
C MET A 376 -6.77 0.84 15.85
N LEU A 377 -7.61 1.81 16.18
CA LEU A 377 -7.40 2.80 17.20
C LEU A 377 -8.17 2.39 18.46
N ASN A 378 -7.46 2.12 19.56
CA ASN A 378 -8.04 1.59 20.81
C ASN A 378 -8.95 0.37 20.58
N GLY A 379 -8.57 -0.51 19.65
CA GLY A 379 -9.34 -1.71 19.33
C GLY A 379 -10.55 -1.50 18.41
N LYS A 380 -10.71 -0.33 17.80
CA LYS A 380 -11.77 -0.06 16.81
C LYS A 380 -11.21 0.52 15.51
N GLN A 381 -11.78 0.16 14.37
CA GLN A 381 -11.40 0.72 13.07
C GLN A 381 -12.20 2.01 12.78
N GLU A 382 -12.02 3.01 13.63
CA GLU A 382 -12.73 4.28 13.59
C GLU A 382 -11.75 5.46 13.65
N HIS A 383 -12.25 6.66 13.36
CA HIS A 383 -11.48 7.91 13.49
C HIS A 383 -10.18 7.97 12.67
N GLY A 384 -10.15 7.31 11.52
CA GLY A 384 -9.02 7.36 10.62
C GLY A 384 -9.41 7.40 9.15
N LEU A 385 -8.45 7.74 8.31
CA LEU A 385 -8.54 7.79 6.85
C LEU A 385 -7.36 7.01 6.29
N LEU A 386 -7.59 5.75 5.96
CA LEU A 386 -6.61 4.86 5.35
C LEU A 386 -6.69 4.94 3.82
N SER A 387 -5.65 5.42 3.17
CA SER A 387 -5.53 5.43 1.71
C SER A 387 -4.44 4.48 1.24
N LEU A 388 -4.79 3.60 0.32
CA LEU A 388 -3.87 2.65 -0.30
C LEU A 388 -3.09 3.32 -1.45
N ARG A 389 -1.79 3.06 -1.49
CA ARG A 389 -0.86 3.52 -2.53
C ARG A 389 -0.26 2.31 -3.24
N LYS A 390 0.25 2.50 -4.45
CA LYS A 390 0.87 1.40 -5.24
C LYS A 390 2.00 0.70 -4.47
N ASN A 391 2.78 1.47 -3.72
CA ASN A 391 3.94 0.99 -2.97
C ASN A 391 3.76 1.20 -1.46
N GLY A 392 2.53 1.09 -0.93
CA GLY A 392 2.29 1.23 0.51
C GLY A 392 0.96 1.84 0.88
N MET A 393 0.93 2.64 1.94
CA MET A 393 -0.29 3.29 2.43
C MET A 393 0.01 4.62 3.15
N LYS A 394 -1.03 5.43 3.31
CA LYS A 394 -1.08 6.57 4.22
C LYS A 394 -2.29 6.44 5.12
N LEU A 395 -2.11 6.68 6.40
CA LEU A 395 -3.15 6.68 7.42
C LEU A 395 -3.13 8.00 8.17
N ASP A 396 -4.19 8.79 8.06
CA ASP A 396 -4.44 9.93 8.95
C ASP A 396 -5.40 9.49 10.07
N VAL A 397 -5.02 9.69 11.33
CA VAL A 397 -5.79 9.26 12.53
C VAL A 397 -6.11 10.48 13.39
N TYR A 398 -7.32 10.52 13.93
CA TYR A 398 -7.86 11.63 14.72
C TYR A 398 -8.38 11.12 16.07
N PRO A 399 -7.54 11.04 17.10
CA PRO A 399 -7.99 10.52 18.40
C PRO A 399 -9.22 11.27 18.94
N PRO A 400 -10.26 10.55 19.40
CA PRO A 400 -11.54 11.16 19.79
C PRO A 400 -11.48 11.90 21.13
N THR A 401 -10.45 11.67 21.94
CA THR A 401 -10.25 12.31 23.24
C THR A 401 -8.80 12.75 23.40
N ALA A 402 -8.53 13.65 24.35
CA ALA A 402 -7.16 13.91 24.78
C ALA A 402 -6.67 12.73 25.63
N GLY A 403 -5.36 12.47 25.59
CA GLY A 403 -4.73 11.35 26.29
C GLY A 403 -3.92 10.45 25.38
N ASP A 404 -3.58 9.28 25.88
CA ASP A 404 -2.79 8.28 25.16
C ASP A 404 -3.72 7.29 24.45
N HIS A 405 -3.45 7.02 23.18
CA HIS A 405 -4.23 6.10 22.34
C HIS A 405 -3.33 5.06 21.69
N LYS A 406 -3.78 3.81 21.68
CA LYS A 406 -3.09 2.70 21.04
C LYS A 406 -3.51 2.60 19.58
N LEU A 407 -2.57 2.76 18.66
CA LEU A 407 -2.77 2.56 17.23
C LEU A 407 -2.05 1.28 16.79
N GLN A 408 -2.81 0.33 16.24
CA GLN A 408 -2.27 -0.89 15.66
C GLN A 408 -2.52 -0.90 14.16
N ILE A 409 -1.52 -1.31 13.39
CA ILE A 409 -1.62 -1.40 11.93
C ILE A 409 -1.36 -2.86 11.52
N PHE A 410 -2.20 -3.33 10.61
CA PHE A 410 -2.19 -4.69 10.10
C PHE A 410 -1.99 -4.68 8.60
N ALA A 411 -1.25 -5.67 8.09
CA ALA A 411 -1.04 -5.85 6.66
C ALA A 411 -1.36 -7.29 6.26
N LYS A 412 -1.92 -7.45 5.06
CA LYS A 412 -2.25 -8.74 4.46
C LYS A 412 -1.04 -9.37 3.73
N GLY A 413 -0.20 -8.53 3.12
CA GLY A 413 0.94 -8.98 2.30
C GLY A 413 0.50 -9.92 1.17
N SER A 414 1.28 -10.96 0.90
CA SER A 414 0.94 -12.05 -0.03
C SER A 414 0.08 -13.17 0.60
N SER A 415 -0.27 -13.04 1.88
CA SER A 415 -1.02 -14.05 2.65
C SER A 415 -2.52 -13.74 2.64
N GLU A 416 -3.36 -14.72 2.95
CA GLU A 416 -4.80 -14.49 3.12
C GLU A 416 -5.18 -13.85 4.46
N ILE A 417 -4.24 -13.78 5.41
CA ILE A 417 -4.49 -13.36 6.79
C ILE A 417 -3.80 -12.02 7.07
N TYR A 418 -4.52 -11.12 7.74
CA TYR A 418 -3.95 -9.89 8.28
C TYR A 418 -3.10 -10.18 9.52
N SER A 419 -1.86 -9.69 9.52
CA SER A 419 -0.98 -9.73 10.70
C SER A 419 -0.70 -8.34 11.21
N SER A 420 -0.56 -8.18 12.53
CA SER A 420 -0.11 -6.91 13.12
C SER A 420 1.34 -6.66 12.71
N VAL A 421 1.59 -5.55 12.02
CA VAL A 421 2.94 -5.19 11.54
C VAL A 421 3.57 -4.07 12.35
N LEU A 422 2.75 -3.16 12.89
CA LEU A 422 3.21 -2.01 13.69
C LEU A 422 2.24 -1.69 14.82
N GLU A 423 2.79 -1.10 15.88
CA GLU A 423 2.05 -0.57 17.02
C GLU A 423 2.66 0.76 17.48
N TYR A 424 1.81 1.77 17.63
CA TYR A 424 2.16 3.11 18.06
C TYR A 424 1.36 3.53 19.29
N THR A 425 1.97 4.36 20.13
CA THR A 425 1.27 5.14 21.17
C THR A 425 1.11 6.58 20.68
N LEU A 426 -0.13 6.99 20.42
CA LEU A 426 -0.46 8.36 20.04
C LEU A 426 -0.68 9.19 21.30
N LYS A 427 0.12 10.23 21.50
CA LYS A 427 -0.07 11.24 22.57
C LYS A 427 -0.88 12.40 22.02
N CYS A 428 -2.16 12.43 22.38
CA CYS A 428 -3.09 13.45 21.94
C CYS A 428 -3.26 14.54 23.00
N HIS A 429 -2.76 15.75 22.73
CA HIS A 429 -2.93 16.89 23.65
C HIS A 429 -4.28 17.59 23.50
N TYR A 430 -4.82 17.58 22.29
CA TYR A 430 -6.07 18.25 21.93
C TYR A 430 -6.81 17.35 20.94
N ALA A 431 -8.05 16.99 21.25
CA ALA A 431 -8.91 16.24 20.34
C ALA A 431 -9.74 17.20 19.48
N ASP A 432 -9.60 17.05 18.17
CA ASP A 432 -10.33 17.88 17.21
C ASP A 432 -11.77 17.36 17.04
N MET A 433 -12.70 17.98 17.77
CA MET A 433 -14.11 17.61 17.75
C MET A 433 -14.79 17.93 16.42
N ASP A 434 -14.22 18.84 15.64
CA ASP A 434 -14.75 19.20 14.33
C ASP A 434 -14.41 18.13 13.28
N VAL A 435 -13.55 17.16 13.59
CA VAL A 435 -13.13 16.09 12.67
C VAL A 435 -14.06 14.87 12.64
N ARG A 436 -15.13 14.80 13.44
CA ARG A 436 -16.14 13.71 13.39
C ARG A 436 -16.41 13.20 11.97
N LEU A 437 -16.01 11.96 11.71
CA LEU A 437 -16.12 11.30 10.41
C LEU A 437 -17.50 10.62 10.33
N PRO A 438 -18.14 10.59 9.15
CA PRO A 438 -19.44 9.91 9.00
C PRO A 438 -19.35 8.44 9.43
N ALA A 439 -20.35 7.95 10.14
CA ALA A 439 -20.40 6.55 10.60
C ALA A 439 -20.36 5.56 9.43
N GLU A 440 -20.96 5.94 8.31
CA GLU A 440 -20.98 5.16 7.07
C GLU A 440 -19.69 5.26 6.24
N LEU A 441 -18.65 5.95 6.70
CA LEU A 441 -17.38 6.05 5.97
C LEU A 441 -16.60 4.72 6.09
N HIS A 442 -16.46 4.01 4.97
CA HIS A 442 -15.74 2.74 4.93
C HIS A 442 -14.26 2.95 4.59
N GLN A 443 -13.42 2.09 5.15
CA GLN A 443 -12.00 2.01 4.84
C GLN A 443 -11.75 0.89 3.81
N PRO A 444 -10.75 1.02 2.93
CA PRO A 444 -9.93 2.22 2.68
C PRO A 444 -10.70 3.36 1.99
N VAL A 445 -10.22 4.59 2.17
CA VAL A 445 -10.80 5.81 1.59
C VAL A 445 -10.02 6.27 0.35
N GLY A 446 -10.76 6.77 -0.65
CA GLY A 446 -10.22 7.30 -1.90
C GLY A 446 -9.87 6.22 -2.94
N PRO A 447 -9.56 6.64 -4.18
CA PRO A 447 -9.14 5.74 -5.24
C PRO A 447 -7.75 5.17 -4.97
N SER A 448 -7.47 3.98 -5.50
CA SER A 448 -6.21 3.28 -5.31
C SER A 448 -5.94 2.24 -6.41
N TRP A 449 -4.82 1.51 -6.31
CA TRP A 449 -4.56 0.36 -7.17
C TRP A 449 -5.68 -0.70 -7.11
N PHE A 450 -6.42 -0.78 -5.99
CA PHE A 450 -7.54 -1.69 -5.84
C PHE A 450 -8.75 -1.23 -6.68
N SER A 451 -9.05 0.08 -6.71
CA SER A 451 -10.12 0.58 -7.58
C SER A 451 -9.77 0.43 -9.07
N GLU A 452 -8.49 0.54 -9.43
CA GLU A 452 -8.02 0.27 -10.79
C GLU A 452 -8.25 -1.19 -11.18
N GLN A 453 -7.97 -2.15 -10.30
CA GLN A 453 -8.29 -3.57 -10.52
C GLN A 453 -9.79 -3.83 -10.67
N MET A 454 -10.63 -2.96 -10.11
CA MET A 454 -12.09 -3.02 -10.23
C MET A 454 -12.64 -2.25 -11.44
N GLY A 455 -11.77 -1.79 -12.34
CA GLY A 455 -12.13 -1.15 -13.60
C GLY A 455 -12.38 0.37 -13.51
N ILE A 456 -12.03 1.00 -12.38
CA ILE A 456 -12.08 2.47 -12.21
C ILE A 456 -10.68 3.04 -12.37
N THR A 457 -10.44 3.80 -13.43
CA THR A 457 -9.12 4.32 -13.79
C THR A 457 -9.10 5.84 -13.88
N LYS A 458 -7.92 6.47 -13.78
CA LYS A 458 -7.72 7.91 -14.04
C LYS A 458 -8.74 8.83 -13.31
N PRO A 459 -8.87 8.73 -11.97
CA PRO A 459 -9.75 9.59 -11.21
C PRO A 459 -9.32 11.05 -11.31
N SER A 460 -10.30 11.94 -11.38
CA SER A 460 -10.10 13.40 -11.34
C SER A 460 -9.56 13.90 -10.00
N HIS A 461 -9.90 13.19 -8.92
CA HIS A 461 -9.46 13.48 -7.56
C HIS A 461 -8.70 12.26 -7.04
N THR A 462 -7.39 12.40 -6.82
CA THR A 462 -6.56 11.31 -6.28
C THR A 462 -6.55 11.29 -4.76
N GLU A 463 -6.82 12.43 -4.13
CA GLU A 463 -6.93 12.54 -2.67
C GLU A 463 -8.29 12.02 -2.18
N PRO A 464 -8.34 11.36 -1.01
CA PRO A 464 -9.57 10.79 -0.46
C PRO A 464 -10.57 11.83 0.06
N VAL A 465 -10.11 13.06 0.35
CA VAL A 465 -10.93 14.13 0.89
C VAL A 465 -11.14 15.22 -0.15
N ILE A 466 -12.39 15.62 -0.35
CA ILE A 466 -12.81 16.69 -1.25
C ILE A 466 -13.40 17.82 -0.41
N TYR A 467 -12.85 19.02 -0.52
CA TYR A 467 -13.39 20.21 0.15
C TYR A 467 -14.22 21.04 -0.84
N THR A 468 -15.43 21.43 -0.43
CA THR A 468 -16.29 22.34 -1.21
C THR A 468 -16.78 23.50 -0.35
N SER A 469 -16.77 24.70 -0.92
CA SER A 469 -17.22 25.93 -0.25
C SER A 469 -18.71 26.20 -0.45
N ASP A 470 -19.30 25.67 -1.52
CA ASP A 470 -20.70 25.90 -1.88
C ASP A 470 -21.54 24.64 -1.81
N GLY A 471 -20.99 23.50 -1.38
CA GLY A 471 -21.71 22.25 -1.26
C GLY A 471 -21.86 21.49 -2.58
N ARG A 472 -21.18 21.88 -3.65
CA ARG A 472 -21.19 21.16 -4.92
C ARG A 472 -19.79 20.69 -5.28
N CYS A 473 -19.70 19.52 -5.91
CA CYS A 473 -18.47 19.05 -6.54
C CYS A 473 -18.77 18.12 -7.71
N SER A 474 -17.80 17.94 -8.60
CA SER A 474 -17.88 16.95 -9.69
C SER A 474 -16.71 15.99 -9.59
N VAL A 475 -16.99 14.69 -9.56
CA VAL A 475 -16.00 13.63 -9.52
C VAL A 475 -16.11 12.81 -10.80
N SER A 476 -15.05 12.78 -11.60
CA SER A 476 -14.97 11.91 -12.78
C SER A 476 -13.86 10.87 -12.72
N PHE A 477 -14.04 9.77 -13.42
CA PHE A 477 -13.07 8.69 -13.60
C PHE A 477 -13.36 7.91 -14.90
N GLY A 478 -12.34 7.25 -15.44
CA GLY A 478 -12.49 6.27 -16.50
C GLY A 478 -13.12 4.98 -15.98
N VAL A 479 -13.93 4.34 -16.82
CA VAL A 479 -14.60 3.07 -16.51
C VAL A 479 -14.27 2.07 -17.61
N GLU A 480 -13.80 0.88 -17.24
CA GLU A 480 -13.53 -0.19 -18.19
C GLU A 480 -14.79 -0.71 -18.86
N GLU A 481 -14.62 -1.25 -20.08
CA GLU A 481 -15.73 -1.77 -20.88
C GLU A 481 -16.43 -2.93 -20.16
N GLY A 482 -17.77 -2.91 -20.16
CA GLY A 482 -18.56 -3.94 -19.47
C GLY A 482 -18.75 -3.70 -17.97
N ILE A 483 -18.21 -2.62 -17.39
CA ILE A 483 -18.46 -2.23 -16.00
C ILE A 483 -19.63 -1.22 -15.93
N SER A 484 -20.49 -1.40 -14.92
CA SER A 484 -21.53 -0.46 -14.51
C SER A 484 -21.16 0.16 -13.17
N VAL A 485 -21.41 1.44 -13.01
CA VAL A 485 -21.08 2.21 -11.79
C VAL A 485 -22.36 2.70 -11.15
N LEU A 486 -22.41 2.59 -9.82
CA LEU A 486 -23.44 3.16 -8.98
C LEU A 486 -22.77 4.00 -7.89
N ALA A 487 -23.38 5.13 -7.53
CA ALA A 487 -22.91 5.97 -6.43
C ALA A 487 -24.03 6.29 -5.44
N SER A 488 -23.69 6.48 -4.18
CA SER A 488 -24.61 6.94 -3.13
C SER A 488 -23.92 7.87 -2.14
N LEU A 489 -24.65 8.85 -1.63
CA LEU A 489 -24.16 9.87 -0.70
C LEU A 489 -24.72 9.61 0.70
N HIS A 490 -23.84 9.44 1.69
CA HIS A 490 -24.19 9.14 3.09
C HIS A 490 -23.64 10.22 4.02
N GLY A 491 -24.34 10.51 5.12
CA GLY A 491 -23.88 11.42 6.17
C GLY A 491 -24.73 11.24 7.43
N ASP A 492 -24.18 11.57 8.60
CA ASP A 492 -24.83 11.28 9.89
C ASP A 492 -26.19 11.99 10.06
N ASP A 493 -26.31 13.22 9.56
CA ASP A 493 -27.57 13.98 9.47
C ASP A 493 -28.08 14.06 8.01
N GLY A 494 -27.57 13.20 7.13
CA GLY A 494 -27.72 13.29 5.68
C GLY A 494 -28.92 12.54 5.09
N PRO A 495 -28.87 12.20 3.79
CA PRO A 495 -29.96 11.47 3.13
C PRO A 495 -30.16 10.09 3.75
N ILE A 496 -31.40 9.82 4.20
CA ILE A 496 -31.72 8.65 5.04
C ILE A 496 -32.17 7.46 4.18
N THR A 497 -32.89 7.70 3.09
CA THR A 497 -33.43 6.64 2.22
C THR A 497 -32.52 6.38 1.03
N GLU A 498 -32.48 5.14 0.52
CA GLU A 498 -31.68 4.81 -0.67
C GLU A 498 -31.99 5.72 -1.87
N GLU A 499 -33.26 6.11 -2.03
CA GLU A 499 -33.68 7.03 -3.08
C GLU A 499 -33.00 8.39 -2.90
N THR A 500 -33.11 9.00 -1.72
CA THR A 500 -32.52 10.32 -1.45
C THR A 500 -30.99 10.29 -1.54
N GLN A 501 -30.35 9.21 -1.08
CA GLN A 501 -28.89 9.02 -1.17
C GLN A 501 -28.37 9.01 -2.61
N ARG A 502 -29.19 8.54 -3.56
CA ARG A 502 -28.86 8.52 -4.99
C ARG A 502 -29.21 9.83 -5.68
N ARG A 503 -30.30 10.48 -5.26
CA ARG A 503 -30.81 11.71 -5.90
C ARG A 503 -30.02 12.98 -5.58
N TYR A 504 -29.07 12.95 -4.65
CA TYR A 504 -28.07 14.02 -4.49
C TYR A 504 -26.85 13.87 -5.41
N ILE A 505 -26.89 12.86 -6.29
CA ILE A 505 -25.85 12.59 -7.27
C ILE A 505 -26.50 12.52 -8.66
N PHE A 506 -25.91 13.21 -9.63
CA PHE A 506 -26.29 13.09 -11.02
C PHE A 506 -25.14 12.49 -11.81
N GLN A 507 -25.37 11.31 -12.37
CA GLN A 507 -24.37 10.55 -13.11
C GLN A 507 -24.49 10.83 -14.61
N LEU A 508 -23.39 11.28 -15.21
CA LEU A 508 -23.24 11.52 -16.64
C LEU A 508 -22.22 10.53 -17.19
N HIS A 509 -22.51 9.93 -18.34
CA HIS A 509 -21.54 9.13 -19.07
C HIS A 509 -21.05 9.91 -20.28
N ARG A 510 -19.73 9.96 -20.44
CA ARG A 510 -19.04 10.63 -21.54
C ARG A 510 -18.00 9.68 -22.09
N GLU A 511 -18.35 8.99 -23.18
CA GLU A 511 -17.52 7.96 -23.81
C GLU A 511 -17.08 6.87 -22.80
N LYS A 512 -15.79 6.84 -22.44
CA LYS A 512 -15.18 5.90 -21.48
C LYS A 512 -15.03 6.48 -20.07
N ARG A 513 -15.66 7.63 -19.79
CA ARG A 513 -15.61 8.29 -18.47
C ARG A 513 -17.00 8.43 -17.88
N THR A 514 -17.07 8.26 -16.57
CA THR A 514 -18.25 8.60 -15.76
C THR A 514 -17.94 9.87 -14.98
N GLU A 515 -18.88 10.80 -14.96
CA GLU A 515 -18.85 12.02 -14.16
C GLU A 515 -20.03 12.02 -13.18
N LEU A 516 -19.75 12.24 -11.90
CA LEU A 516 -20.70 12.30 -10.81
C LEU A 516 -20.78 13.75 -10.32
N LYS A 517 -21.87 14.44 -10.64
CA LYS A 517 -22.17 15.75 -10.06
C LYS A 517 -22.85 15.53 -8.70
N VAL A 518 -22.26 16.07 -7.64
CA VAL A 518 -22.76 15.92 -6.28
C VAL A 518 -23.24 17.26 -5.75
N GLN A 519 -24.39 17.24 -5.09
CA GLN A 519 -24.96 18.39 -4.37
C GLN A 519 -25.22 17.97 -2.93
N LEU A 520 -24.64 18.68 -1.97
CA LEU A 520 -24.82 18.36 -0.56
C LEU A 520 -26.13 18.96 -0.04
N PRO A 521 -26.95 18.20 0.72
CA PRO A 521 -28.19 18.71 1.29
C PRO A 521 -27.96 19.84 2.30
N HIS A 522 -26.83 19.83 3.00
CA HIS A 522 -26.44 20.86 3.96
C HIS A 522 -24.92 20.86 4.17
N ALA A 523 -24.44 21.80 5.00
CA ALA A 523 -23.06 21.77 5.48
C ALA A 523 -22.80 20.52 6.34
N GLY A 524 -21.60 19.96 6.26
CA GLY A 524 -21.22 18.78 7.00
C GLY A 524 -20.21 17.94 6.25
N LYS A 525 -20.11 16.67 6.65
CA LYS A 525 -19.27 15.68 6.02
C LYS A 525 -20.10 14.53 5.49
N PHE A 526 -19.77 14.10 4.28
CA PHE A 526 -20.51 13.06 3.59
C PHE A 526 -19.56 12.04 2.98
N ALA A 527 -19.92 10.77 3.04
CA ALA A 527 -19.26 9.68 2.33
C ALA A 527 -19.93 9.48 0.96
N LEU A 528 -19.22 9.81 -0.12
CA LEU A 528 -19.63 9.45 -1.48
C LEU A 528 -19.12 8.04 -1.77
N LYS A 529 -19.99 7.04 -1.67
CA LYS A 529 -19.67 5.63 -1.91
C LYS A 529 -19.78 5.29 -3.40
N ILE A 530 -18.76 4.62 -3.93
CA ILE A 530 -18.69 4.17 -5.31
C ILE A 530 -18.76 2.64 -5.36
N PHE A 531 -19.65 2.13 -6.18
CA PHE A 531 -19.88 0.71 -6.39
C PHE A 531 -19.77 0.35 -7.86
N VAL A 532 -19.34 -0.87 -8.14
CA VAL A 532 -19.23 -1.40 -9.51
C VAL A 532 -19.96 -2.73 -9.65
N LYS A 533 -20.40 -3.03 -10.86
CA LYS A 533 -20.92 -4.32 -11.24
C LYS A 533 -20.49 -4.64 -12.67
N LYS A 534 -20.04 -5.87 -12.92
CA LYS A 534 -19.85 -6.36 -14.30
C LYS A 534 -21.22 -6.63 -14.93
N ARG A 535 -21.48 -6.03 -16.10
CA ARG A 535 -22.80 -6.09 -16.76
C ARG A 535 -23.27 -7.51 -17.09
N GLN A 536 -22.34 -8.41 -17.40
CA GLN A 536 -22.65 -9.79 -17.78
C GLN A 536 -22.76 -10.75 -16.58
N GLU A 537 -22.32 -10.34 -15.39
CA GLU A 537 -22.37 -11.21 -14.21
C GLU A 537 -23.67 -10.98 -13.41
N PRO A 538 -24.39 -12.06 -13.04
CA PRO A 538 -25.49 -11.95 -12.09
C PRO A 538 -24.94 -11.55 -10.72
N GLY A 539 -25.68 -10.74 -9.97
CA GLY A 539 -25.27 -10.29 -8.64
C GLY A 539 -25.55 -8.82 -8.37
N ASN A 540 -25.18 -8.39 -7.16
CA ASN A 540 -25.33 -7.02 -6.67
C ASN A 540 -24.09 -6.16 -7.00
N TYR A 541 -24.24 -4.85 -6.86
CA TYR A 541 -23.12 -3.93 -6.95
C TYR A 541 -22.14 -4.16 -5.78
N LEU A 542 -20.84 -4.21 -6.09
CA LEU A 542 -19.75 -4.35 -5.13
C LEU A 542 -19.23 -2.97 -4.73
N PHE A 543 -19.10 -2.71 -3.44
CA PHE A 543 -18.45 -1.50 -2.94
C PHE A 543 -16.96 -1.51 -3.30
N VAL A 544 -16.45 -0.41 -3.86
CA VAL A 544 -15.04 -0.28 -4.22
C VAL A 544 -14.30 0.66 -3.28
N PHE A 545 -14.80 1.89 -3.13
CA PHE A 545 -14.22 2.91 -2.26
C PHE A 545 -15.20 4.06 -2.01
N ASN A 546 -14.86 4.98 -1.11
CA ASN A 546 -15.58 6.24 -0.92
C ASN A 546 -14.65 7.45 -0.85
N TYR A 547 -15.15 8.61 -1.29
CA TYR A 547 -14.58 9.92 -0.95
C TYR A 547 -15.25 10.48 0.30
N LEU A 548 -14.48 11.23 1.09
CA LEU A 548 -15.01 12.11 2.14
C LEU A 548 -15.19 13.52 1.58
N ILE A 549 -16.43 13.99 1.47
CA ILE A 549 -16.73 15.36 1.02
C ILE A 549 -16.99 16.23 2.25
N CYS A 550 -16.27 17.34 2.38
CA CYS A 550 -16.32 18.26 3.50
C CYS A 550 -16.83 19.64 3.05
N CYS A 551 -17.86 20.16 3.73
CA CYS A 551 -18.39 21.49 3.52
C CYS A 551 -18.68 22.19 4.85
N THR A 552 -18.07 23.34 5.09
CA THR A 552 -18.25 24.12 6.34
C THR A 552 -19.27 25.25 6.21
N ASN A 553 -19.73 25.55 4.99
CA ASN A 553 -20.64 26.67 4.74
C ASN A 553 -22.08 26.32 5.11
N THR A 554 -22.54 26.79 6.28
CA THR A 554 -23.89 26.55 6.83
C THR A 554 -25.04 27.08 5.99
N LYS A 555 -24.78 27.89 4.96
CA LYS A 555 -25.79 28.36 4.00
C LYS A 555 -26.11 27.33 2.91
N VAL A 556 -25.34 26.25 2.79
CA VAL A 556 -25.58 25.19 1.83
C VAL A 556 -26.91 24.52 2.15
N ASN A 557 -27.77 24.46 1.13
CA ASN A 557 -29.07 23.78 1.16
C ASN A 557 -29.48 23.46 -0.28
N TRP A 558 -28.80 22.50 -0.91
CA TRP A 558 -29.13 22.14 -2.29
C TRP A 558 -30.31 21.17 -2.33
N PRO A 559 -31.22 21.31 -3.30
CA PRO A 559 -32.24 20.32 -3.55
C PRO A 559 -31.64 19.08 -4.21
N MET A 560 -32.37 17.96 -4.16
CA MET A 560 -32.05 16.77 -4.94
C MET A 560 -32.14 17.06 -6.44
N PHE A 561 -31.44 16.26 -7.25
CA PHE A 561 -31.65 16.16 -8.69
C PHE A 561 -33.02 15.54 -9.03
N PRO A 562 -33.52 15.72 -10.27
CA PRO A 562 -34.72 15.03 -10.72
C PRO A 562 -34.57 13.51 -10.63
N GLU A 563 -35.68 12.83 -10.38
CA GLU A 563 -35.73 11.38 -10.41
C GLU A 563 -35.63 10.92 -11.87
N SER A 564 -34.68 10.03 -12.17
CA SER A 564 -34.50 9.42 -13.49
C SER A 564 -35.15 8.04 -13.55
N PHE A 565 -35.94 7.78 -14.59
CA PHE A 565 -36.53 6.47 -14.82
C PHE A 565 -35.54 5.53 -15.52
N GLY A 566 -35.81 4.21 -15.52
CA GLY A 566 -34.88 3.19 -16.03
C GLY A 566 -34.51 3.29 -17.51
N ASN A 567 -35.26 4.08 -18.28
CA ASN A 567 -35.03 4.42 -19.69
C ASN A 567 -34.29 5.76 -19.87
N TRP A 568 -33.77 6.37 -18.81
CA TRP A 568 -32.83 7.49 -18.89
C TRP A 568 -31.53 6.98 -19.53
N GLY A 569 -31.46 7.10 -20.87
CA GLY A 569 -30.37 6.59 -21.70
C GLY A 569 -28.99 7.05 -21.21
N VAL A 570 -28.01 6.16 -21.35
CA VAL A 570 -26.64 6.33 -20.81
C VAL A 570 -25.97 7.61 -21.34
N ASP A 571 -26.20 7.95 -22.60
CA ASP A 571 -25.61 9.12 -23.28
C ASP A 571 -26.44 10.40 -23.15
N ASN A 572 -27.55 10.37 -22.40
CA ASN A 572 -28.40 11.55 -22.24
C ASN A 572 -27.77 12.54 -21.24
N GLU A 573 -27.86 13.83 -21.56
CA GLU A 573 -27.33 14.91 -20.72
C GLU A 573 -28.47 15.85 -20.29
N LEU A 574 -28.58 16.11 -18.99
CA LEU A 574 -29.45 17.14 -18.45
C LEU A 574 -28.63 18.41 -18.21
N LEU A 575 -29.01 19.52 -18.85
CA LEU A 575 -28.37 20.82 -18.67
C LEU A 575 -29.20 21.71 -17.76
N GLU A 576 -30.51 21.81 -18.00
CA GLU A 576 -31.44 22.52 -17.10
C GLU A 576 -32.86 21.94 -17.20
N PRO A 577 -33.67 22.01 -16.12
CA PRO A 577 -33.28 22.39 -14.76
C PRO A 577 -32.58 21.24 -14.03
N LEU A 578 -31.46 21.51 -13.35
CA LEU A 578 -30.77 20.48 -12.55
C LEU A 578 -31.44 20.21 -11.21
N SER A 579 -32.20 21.17 -10.67
CA SER A 579 -32.96 20.99 -9.45
C SER A 579 -34.16 20.08 -9.73
N GLY A 580 -34.25 18.97 -8.99
CA GLY A 580 -35.42 18.09 -8.96
C GLY A 580 -36.64 18.73 -8.30
N VAL A 581 -36.48 19.89 -7.68
CA VAL A 581 -37.57 20.71 -7.11
C VAL A 581 -37.67 22.02 -7.88
N LEU A 582 -38.81 22.22 -8.55
CA LEU A 582 -39.08 23.39 -9.38
C LEU A 582 -39.86 24.45 -8.59
N PRO A 583 -39.62 25.74 -8.86
CA PRO A 583 -40.41 26.81 -8.25
C PRO A 583 -41.88 26.73 -8.71
N ALA A 584 -42.81 26.96 -7.79
CA ALA A 584 -44.24 27.03 -8.09
C ALA A 584 -44.57 28.29 -8.90
N ASN A 585 -45.59 28.17 -9.77
CA ASN A 585 -46.16 29.30 -10.53
C ASN A 585 -45.11 30.07 -11.37
N ARG A 586 -44.17 29.35 -12.00
CA ARG A 586 -43.16 29.91 -12.90
C ARG A 586 -43.09 29.15 -14.22
N ASN A 587 -42.60 29.85 -15.25
CA ASN A 587 -42.13 29.20 -16.47
C ASN A 587 -40.68 28.77 -16.26
N VAL A 588 -40.43 27.47 -16.37
CA VAL A 588 -39.12 26.87 -16.15
C VAL A 588 -38.56 26.39 -17.49
N PRO A 589 -37.34 26.80 -17.87
CA PRO A 589 -36.68 26.31 -19.07
C PRO A 589 -36.19 24.88 -18.86
N PHE A 590 -36.25 24.10 -19.94
CA PHE A 590 -35.72 22.74 -20.04
C PHE A 590 -34.74 22.70 -21.20
N LYS A 591 -33.55 22.15 -20.96
CA LYS A 591 -32.49 21.90 -21.93
C LYS A 591 -31.87 20.55 -21.66
N LEU A 592 -32.06 19.62 -22.59
CA LEU A 592 -31.56 18.25 -22.49
C LEU A 592 -30.90 17.84 -23.80
N LYS A 593 -29.85 17.03 -23.74
CA LYS A 593 -29.32 16.32 -24.91
C LYS A 593 -29.84 14.89 -24.85
N LEU A 594 -30.68 14.52 -25.80
CA LEU A 594 -31.30 13.20 -25.86
C LEU A 594 -30.96 12.54 -27.18
N HIS A 595 -30.46 11.31 -27.14
CA HIS A 595 -30.02 10.57 -28.32
C HIS A 595 -31.08 9.55 -28.76
N GLY A 596 -31.29 9.42 -30.08
CA GLY A 596 -32.24 8.44 -30.63
C GLY A 596 -33.71 8.73 -30.32
N ILE A 597 -34.06 9.97 -29.95
CA ILE A 597 -35.42 10.38 -29.60
C ILE A 597 -36.07 11.12 -30.76
N ALA A 598 -37.28 10.73 -31.13
CA ALA A 598 -38.06 11.37 -32.19
C ALA A 598 -38.81 12.62 -31.68
N LYS A 599 -39.34 12.60 -30.45
CA LYS A 599 -40.01 13.74 -29.82
C LYS A 599 -39.75 13.77 -28.32
N ALA A 600 -39.56 14.97 -27.76
CA ALA A 600 -39.48 15.19 -26.32
C ALA A 600 -40.52 16.23 -25.88
N LEU A 601 -41.17 15.97 -24.75
CA LEU A 601 -42.24 16.80 -24.17
C LEU A 601 -42.03 16.95 -22.67
N VAL A 602 -42.56 18.02 -22.10
CA VAL A 602 -42.66 18.22 -20.65
C VAL A 602 -44.14 18.26 -20.26
N LYS A 603 -44.53 17.37 -19.34
CA LYS A 603 -45.90 17.22 -18.84
C LYS A 603 -46.01 17.80 -17.43
N GLY A 604 -46.71 18.92 -17.31
CA GLY A 604 -47.26 19.43 -16.05
C GLY A 604 -48.78 19.19 -16.03
N GLN A 605 -49.56 20.22 -15.69
CA GLN A 605 -51.00 20.27 -15.98
C GLN A 605 -51.22 20.08 -17.49
N ASP A 606 -50.59 20.96 -18.27
CA ASP A 606 -50.55 20.89 -19.73
C ASP A 606 -49.28 20.19 -20.24
N THR A 607 -49.24 19.92 -21.54
CA THR A 607 -48.09 19.27 -22.20
C THR A 607 -47.39 20.27 -23.11
N TRP A 608 -46.09 20.44 -22.92
CA TRP A 608 -45.27 21.43 -23.59
C TRP A 608 -44.21 20.73 -24.45
N PRO A 609 -44.21 20.91 -25.78
CA PRO A 609 -43.20 20.29 -26.64
C PRO A 609 -41.83 20.95 -26.47
N LEU A 610 -40.78 20.13 -26.49
CA LEU A 610 -39.41 20.60 -26.64
C LEU A 610 -39.03 20.62 -28.12
N THR A 611 -38.23 21.60 -28.52
CA THR A 611 -37.74 21.77 -29.89
C THR A 611 -36.28 21.37 -29.95
N LEU A 612 -35.89 20.61 -30.98
CA LEU A 612 -34.50 20.24 -31.20
C LEU A 612 -33.72 21.39 -31.84
N SER A 613 -32.71 21.89 -31.13
CA SER A 613 -31.80 22.93 -31.60
C SER A 613 -30.81 22.37 -32.62
N PRO A 614 -30.21 23.22 -33.49
CA PRO A 614 -29.17 22.81 -34.44
C PRO A 614 -27.94 22.16 -33.77
N GLU A 615 -27.65 22.53 -32.54
CA GLU A 615 -26.55 22.00 -31.73
C GLU A 615 -26.91 20.65 -31.06
N GLY A 616 -28.12 20.15 -31.29
CA GLY A 616 -28.60 18.85 -30.81
C GLY A 616 -29.23 18.86 -29.42
N TYR A 617 -29.67 20.02 -28.91
CA TYR A 617 -30.35 20.13 -27.62
C TYR A 617 -31.86 20.22 -27.77
N TRP A 618 -32.61 19.48 -26.95
CA TRP A 618 -34.05 19.65 -26.79
C TRP A 618 -34.33 20.77 -25.81
N GLU A 619 -34.93 21.85 -26.31
CA GLU A 619 -35.14 23.10 -25.58
C GLU A 619 -36.62 23.51 -25.56
N GLY A 620 -37.07 24.07 -24.44
CA GLY A 620 -38.42 24.59 -24.29
C GLY A 620 -38.69 25.08 -22.87
N SER A 621 -39.92 25.52 -22.60
CA SER A 621 -40.32 25.98 -21.27
C SER A 621 -41.65 25.37 -20.87
N CYS A 622 -41.78 25.00 -19.60
CA CYS A 622 -43.02 24.47 -19.01
C CYS A 622 -43.50 25.39 -17.90
N SER A 623 -44.81 25.67 -17.86
CA SER A 623 -45.44 26.34 -16.72
C SER A 623 -45.63 25.36 -15.57
N THR A 624 -45.21 25.75 -14.37
CA THR A 624 -45.41 24.97 -13.12
C THR A 624 -46.68 25.39 -12.37
N ALA A 625 -47.52 26.26 -12.95
CA ALA A 625 -48.77 26.69 -12.32
C ALA A 625 -49.72 25.50 -12.09
N GLY A 626 -50.22 25.35 -10.86
CA GLY A 626 -51.13 24.26 -10.48
C GLY A 626 -50.54 22.85 -10.55
N CYS A 627 -49.22 22.72 -10.74
CA CYS A 627 -48.53 21.44 -10.82
C CYS A 627 -48.02 21.03 -9.43
N ARG A 628 -48.18 19.75 -9.07
CA ARG A 628 -47.44 19.14 -7.94
C ARG A 628 -46.16 18.45 -8.40
N GLU A 629 -46.20 17.90 -9.61
CA GLU A 629 -45.12 17.18 -10.25
C GLU A 629 -45.05 17.57 -11.72
N VAL A 630 -43.85 17.50 -12.29
CA VAL A 630 -43.58 17.74 -13.71
C VAL A 630 -42.75 16.59 -14.24
N TYR A 631 -43.10 16.08 -15.42
CA TYR A 631 -42.46 14.92 -16.03
C TYR A 631 -41.86 15.27 -17.38
N VAL A 632 -40.68 14.73 -17.68
CA VAL A 632 -40.14 14.76 -19.06
C VAL A 632 -40.49 13.42 -19.71
N MET A 633 -41.10 13.50 -20.88
CA MET A 633 -41.56 12.35 -21.65
C MET A 633 -40.90 12.32 -23.03
N VAL A 634 -40.59 11.13 -23.52
CA VAL A 634 -39.98 10.95 -24.83
C VAL A 634 -40.73 9.91 -25.66
N LEU A 635 -40.67 10.10 -26.98
CA LEU A 635 -41.06 9.13 -27.98
C LEU A 635 -39.81 8.70 -28.76
N GLU A 636 -39.40 7.45 -28.58
CA GLU A 636 -38.21 6.89 -29.24
C GLU A 636 -38.45 6.68 -30.74
N ASN A 637 -39.58 6.07 -31.10
CA ASN A 637 -39.94 5.81 -32.49
C ASN A 637 -41.17 6.62 -32.89
N ALA A 638 -41.06 7.43 -33.93
CA ALA A 638 -42.16 8.25 -34.47
C ALA A 638 -43.38 7.42 -34.91
N ASN A 639 -43.21 6.12 -35.15
CA ASN A 639 -44.28 5.19 -35.53
C ASN A 639 -45.03 4.60 -34.32
N HIS A 640 -44.57 4.86 -33.10
CA HIS A 640 -45.24 4.42 -31.88
C HIS A 640 -46.13 5.55 -31.32
N SER A 641 -47.15 5.18 -30.54
CA SER A 641 -48.09 6.13 -29.92
C SER A 641 -47.86 6.32 -28.42
N PHE A 642 -46.88 5.64 -27.84
CA PHE A 642 -46.64 5.63 -26.41
C PHE A 642 -45.43 6.51 -26.03
N TYR A 643 -45.65 7.44 -25.10
CA TYR A 643 -44.59 8.25 -24.51
C TYR A 643 -44.10 7.60 -23.21
N SER A 644 -42.78 7.50 -23.08
CA SER A 644 -42.14 7.00 -21.86
C SER A 644 -41.66 8.15 -21.01
N TYR A 645 -41.90 8.09 -19.70
CA TYR A 645 -41.35 9.05 -18.74
C TYR A 645 -39.85 8.80 -18.57
N ILE A 646 -39.02 9.85 -18.58
CA ILE A 646 -37.56 9.74 -18.40
C ILE A 646 -37.03 10.54 -17.21
N LEU A 647 -37.71 11.62 -16.84
CA LEU A 647 -37.42 12.39 -15.62
C LEU A 647 -38.70 12.78 -14.90
N LYS A 648 -38.61 12.91 -13.58
CA LYS A 648 -39.66 13.46 -12.71
C LYS A 648 -39.09 14.54 -11.80
N TYR A 649 -39.85 15.61 -11.69
CA TYR A 649 -39.60 16.78 -10.85
C TYR A 649 -40.77 16.98 -9.89
N GLN A 650 -40.47 17.45 -8.68
CA GLN A 650 -41.45 17.98 -7.75
C GLN A 650 -41.58 19.48 -7.94
N VAL A 651 -42.75 20.05 -7.62
CA VAL A 651 -42.98 21.49 -7.61
C VAL A 651 -43.20 21.92 -6.16
N ASN A 652 -42.60 23.05 -5.76
CA ASN A 652 -42.81 23.60 -4.42
C ASN A 652 -44.31 23.74 -4.09
N ALA A 653 -44.66 23.60 -2.82
CA ALA A 653 -45.99 23.95 -2.34
C ALA A 653 -46.28 25.43 -2.67
N GLN A 654 -47.50 25.68 -3.15
CA GLN A 654 -47.94 27.01 -3.62
C GLN A 654 -48.05 28.02 -2.49
#